data_AF-M0P2D9-F1
#
_entry.id   AF-M0P2D9-F1
#
_cell.length_a   1.000
_cell.length_b   1.000
_cell.length_c   1.000
_cell.angle_alpha   90.00
_cell.angle_beta   90.00
_cell.angle_gamma   90.00
#
_symmetry.space_group_name_H-M   'P 1'
#
loop_
_entity.id
_entity.type
_entity.pdbx_description
1 polymer ?
#
loop_
_entity_poly.entity_id
_entity_poly.type
_entity_poly.pdbx_seq_one_letter_code
_entity_poly.pdbx_strand_id
1 'polypeptide(L)'
;MRDWLSQRVASSPDHAALIRAEDGEAWTYTDLDRLVSETAGRLVAHGIEAGDRLGVLTPPYVGTVGLVHATMRIGGTFVPLGQDLTERELAERVERADLDAVVCAEPTEDAALGAVEECGGGGELPVPVFSVDDPAAEAVTAVHGVDPEPVDPPEWADSEYLCILFTSGTTGDPKPVPLTAGNVYSSAVASAFRLGVDQGDRWLVSLSLHHMGGLAPVYRSVLYGTTLVLREGFDPGGTADDIDTYDVTGISLVPTMLRRMLDRRGTLSDTLRVVLLGGAPASDELLERCRDYSIPVYPTYGMTETASQIATATPRQTRDRLGTVGRPLFATDVTLVDGDGSRVDAGESGEIVVDGPTVTPGYIGGVRTESADARDGAGGSDGVGGSAGGEPDAEALDRSAFGPHGLHTGDVGRFDDEGFLYVLNRLDDRIITGGENVEPGEVVDVLREFPPIDDAAVVGLDDDVWGERVSALLAVGDLMRGDTTTGGGETGDEGANDGDAGDDEAGDDGADDAEADGAEADGAEAGDAEAGDAEADDAAVDEPEGDAPLLVDEERLVSFARDRLAGFKIPKTVAYVDELPRTVSGTVDREAVRRILRTRGHDPRSDADLETAGFEPAEPAEPAEPTDSDEPTESADSTESAEPSGSTESTATPAASDDPDERGESDRGDENGDRNRDAVDDGGDGGGDSDGGDGGGDSDGSVTERDESDEAGAVDGTTDPRDDAGDSDEADTGHDDEADDDAVNDRDEK
;
A
#
# COMPACT_ATOMS: atom_id res chain seq x y z
N MET A 1 -14.77 21.22 -6.64
CA MET A 1 -14.95 20.95 -5.19
C MET A 1 -13.86 21.71 -4.44
N ARG A 2 -14.12 22.33 -3.28
CA ARG A 2 -13.00 22.86 -2.47
C ARG A 2 -12.22 21.71 -1.80
N ASP A 3 -11.02 22.00 -1.31
CA ASP A 3 -10.22 21.04 -0.54
C ASP A 3 -11.04 20.43 0.62
N TRP A 4 -10.80 19.14 0.88
CA TRP A 4 -11.62 18.39 1.84
C TRP A 4 -11.45 18.91 3.27
N LEU A 5 -10.30 19.50 3.62
CA LEU A 5 -10.06 20.05 4.95
C LEU A 5 -10.90 21.31 5.20
N SER A 6 -10.95 22.26 4.27
CA SER A 6 -11.83 23.45 4.39
C SER A 6 -13.30 23.07 4.60
N GLN A 7 -13.79 22.03 3.90
CA GLN A 7 -15.16 21.52 4.08
C GLN A 7 -15.35 20.84 5.45
N ARG A 8 -14.34 20.11 5.91
CA ARG A 8 -14.34 19.43 7.21
C ARG A 8 -14.31 20.41 8.39
N VAL A 9 -13.49 21.45 8.33
CA VAL A 9 -13.40 22.53 9.33
C VAL A 9 -14.75 23.23 9.48
N ALA A 10 -15.44 23.53 8.37
CA ALA A 10 -16.78 24.12 8.41
C ALA A 10 -17.85 23.19 9.02
N SER A 11 -17.59 21.88 9.12
CA SER A 11 -18.54 20.85 9.56
C SER A 11 -18.30 20.36 11.00
N SER A 12 -17.04 20.27 11.43
CA SER A 12 -16.64 19.75 12.74
C SER A 12 -15.29 20.35 13.19
N PRO A 13 -15.23 21.68 13.46
CA PRO A 13 -13.97 22.40 13.66
C PRO A 13 -13.17 21.95 14.89
N ASP A 14 -13.87 21.66 15.99
CA ASP A 14 -13.28 21.34 17.30
C ASP A 14 -13.02 19.83 17.49
N HIS A 15 -13.33 18.98 16.50
CA HIS A 15 -13.06 17.55 16.60
C HIS A 15 -11.57 17.28 16.38
N ALA A 16 -11.00 16.31 17.10
CA ALA A 16 -9.64 15.85 16.88
C ALA A 16 -9.48 15.33 15.44
N ALA A 17 -8.49 15.86 14.74
CA ALA A 17 -8.13 15.47 13.37
C ALA A 17 -6.93 14.53 13.37
N LEU A 18 -5.95 14.82 14.23
CA LEU A 18 -4.65 14.15 14.29
C LEU A 18 -4.20 14.01 15.74
N ILE A 19 -3.60 12.87 16.07
CA ILE A 19 -2.86 12.61 17.32
C ILE A 19 -1.47 12.06 16.94
N ARG A 20 -0.39 12.61 17.51
CA ARG A 20 0.96 12.03 17.42
C ARG A 20 1.09 10.92 18.46
N ALA A 21 1.42 9.71 18.03
CA ALA A 21 1.48 8.54 18.91
C ALA A 21 2.64 8.56 19.91
N GLU A 22 3.70 9.32 19.64
CA GLU A 22 4.90 9.41 20.49
C GLU A 22 4.62 9.99 21.89
N ASP A 23 3.82 11.07 21.96
CA ASP A 23 3.58 11.85 23.18
C ASP A 23 2.10 12.13 23.47
N GLY A 24 1.21 11.83 22.51
CA GLY A 24 -0.22 12.09 22.61
C GLY A 24 -0.62 13.53 22.30
N GLU A 25 0.25 14.37 21.73
CA GLU A 25 -0.15 15.69 21.25
C GLU A 25 -1.24 15.56 20.18
N ALA A 26 -2.26 16.44 20.24
CA ALA A 26 -3.48 16.32 19.46
C ALA A 26 -3.92 17.66 18.86
N TRP A 27 -4.25 17.63 17.57
CA TRP A 27 -4.71 18.78 16.79
C TRP A 27 -6.18 18.62 16.44
N THR A 28 -7.01 19.65 16.66
CA THR A 28 -8.35 19.71 16.07
C THR A 28 -8.28 19.94 14.56
N TYR A 29 -9.38 19.75 13.84
CA TYR A 29 -9.44 20.15 12.43
C TYR A 29 -9.09 21.63 12.24
N THR A 30 -9.45 22.52 13.17
CA THR A 30 -9.08 23.95 13.10
C THR A 30 -7.58 24.17 13.32
N ASP A 31 -6.90 23.35 14.11
CA ASP A 31 -5.46 23.48 14.34
C ASP A 31 -4.67 22.92 13.14
N LEU A 32 -5.11 21.79 12.59
CA LEU A 32 -4.61 21.24 11.32
C LEU A 32 -4.84 22.21 10.16
N ASP A 33 -5.98 22.91 10.11
CA ASP A 33 -6.28 23.91 9.09
C ASP A 33 -5.38 25.14 9.14
N ARG A 34 -4.94 25.56 10.34
CA ARG A 34 -3.94 26.62 10.50
C ARG A 34 -2.56 26.16 10.00
N LEU A 35 -2.11 24.96 10.40
CA LEU A 35 -0.88 24.36 9.90
C LEU A 35 -0.89 24.28 8.37
N VAL A 36 -1.95 23.72 7.79
CA VAL A 36 -2.10 23.56 6.33
C VAL A 36 -2.17 24.89 5.60
N SER A 37 -2.79 25.92 6.19
CA SER A 37 -2.79 27.27 5.61
C SER A 37 -1.41 27.94 5.64
N GLU A 38 -0.64 27.76 6.72
CA GLU A 38 0.71 28.29 6.87
C GLU A 38 1.70 27.58 5.95
N THR A 39 1.64 26.24 5.86
CA THR A 39 2.43 25.44 4.91
C THR A 39 2.08 25.78 3.46
N ALA A 40 0.79 25.85 3.10
CA ALA A 40 0.38 26.19 1.74
C ALA A 40 0.80 27.61 1.34
N GLY A 41 0.62 28.59 2.23
CA GLY A 41 1.03 29.97 1.98
C GLY A 41 2.55 30.15 1.82
N ARG A 42 3.37 29.36 2.53
CA ARG A 42 4.83 29.35 2.35
C ARG A 42 5.26 28.70 1.03
N LEU A 43 4.65 27.59 0.64
CA LEU A 43 4.92 26.96 -0.66
C LEU A 43 4.55 27.89 -1.82
N VAL A 44 3.41 28.59 -1.75
CA VAL A 44 3.03 29.62 -2.73
C VAL A 44 4.00 30.81 -2.72
N ALA A 45 4.45 31.26 -1.55
CA ALA A 45 5.47 32.32 -1.44
C ALA A 45 6.85 31.93 -2.03
N HIS A 46 7.15 30.62 -2.10
CA HIS A 46 8.30 30.06 -2.82
C HIS A 46 8.05 29.80 -4.32
N GLY A 47 6.83 30.05 -4.81
CA GLY A 47 6.48 29.96 -6.23
C GLY A 47 5.79 28.67 -6.68
N ILE A 48 5.29 27.83 -5.75
CA ILE A 48 4.49 26.64 -6.09
C ILE A 48 3.07 27.06 -6.50
N GLU A 49 2.64 26.70 -7.70
CA GLU A 49 1.34 27.05 -8.30
C GLU A 49 0.37 25.84 -8.40
N ALA A 50 -0.86 26.10 -8.85
CA ALA A 50 -1.86 25.06 -9.08
C ALA A 50 -1.53 24.24 -10.35
N GLY A 51 -1.51 22.92 -10.22
CA GLY A 51 -1.06 21.98 -11.26
C GLY A 51 0.37 21.46 -11.07
N ASP A 52 1.14 22.03 -10.14
CA ASP A 52 2.50 21.60 -9.83
C ASP A 52 2.54 20.22 -9.15
N ARG A 53 3.59 19.45 -9.38
CA ARG A 53 3.83 18.12 -8.80
C ARG A 53 4.91 18.24 -7.73
N LEU A 54 4.48 18.17 -6.47
CA LEU A 54 5.35 18.33 -5.31
C LEU A 54 5.88 16.97 -4.84
N GLY A 55 7.17 16.73 -5.05
CA GLY A 55 7.88 15.61 -4.43
C GLY A 55 8.00 15.83 -2.92
N VAL A 56 7.72 14.83 -2.11
CA VAL A 56 7.86 14.91 -0.64
C VAL A 56 8.65 13.71 -0.13
N LEU A 57 9.90 13.96 0.27
CA LEU A 57 10.83 13.00 0.86
C LEU A 57 11.02 13.34 2.34
N THR A 58 10.08 12.93 3.18
CA THR A 58 10.18 13.10 4.65
C THR A 58 9.87 11.78 5.37
N PRO A 59 10.34 11.61 6.61
CA PRO A 59 9.72 10.69 7.56
C PRO A 59 8.21 10.96 7.69
N PRO A 60 7.38 10.01 8.16
CA PRO A 60 5.93 10.21 8.27
C PRO A 60 5.55 10.89 9.60
N TYR A 61 5.69 12.22 9.64
CA TYR A 61 5.42 13.06 10.83
C TYR A 61 4.23 14.02 10.60
N VAL A 62 3.90 14.83 11.60
CA VAL A 62 2.76 15.78 11.58
C VAL A 62 2.83 16.75 10.39
N GLY A 63 4.03 17.23 10.04
CA GLY A 63 4.21 18.13 8.90
C GLY A 63 4.00 17.44 7.55
N THR A 64 4.19 16.13 7.43
CA THR A 64 3.84 15.38 6.20
C THR A 64 2.33 15.37 5.98
N VAL A 65 1.54 15.23 7.04
CA VAL A 65 0.06 15.37 6.98
C VAL A 65 -0.31 16.82 6.61
N GLY A 66 0.45 17.80 7.11
CA GLY A 66 0.39 19.19 6.65
C GLY A 66 0.62 19.33 5.14
N LEU A 67 1.71 18.76 4.61
CA LEU A 67 2.10 18.81 3.20
C LEU A 67 1.07 18.13 2.28
N VAL A 68 0.52 16.97 2.68
CA VAL A 68 -0.56 16.27 1.94
C VAL A 68 -1.76 17.21 1.70
N HIS A 69 -2.22 17.89 2.75
CA HIS A 69 -3.37 18.79 2.64
C HIS A 69 -3.02 20.18 2.08
N ALA A 70 -1.78 20.66 2.28
CA ALA A 70 -1.31 21.92 1.70
C ALA A 70 -1.19 21.83 0.18
N THR A 71 -0.66 20.72 -0.34
CA THR A 71 -0.60 20.44 -1.78
C THR A 71 -2.02 20.43 -2.38
N MET A 72 -2.98 19.76 -1.71
CA MET A 72 -4.39 19.81 -2.12
C MET A 72 -4.99 21.23 -2.06
N ARG A 73 -4.59 22.05 -1.07
CA ARG A 73 -5.08 23.43 -0.90
C ARG A 73 -4.57 24.39 -1.97
N ILE A 74 -3.36 24.16 -2.49
CA ILE A 74 -2.79 24.91 -3.62
C ILE A 74 -3.45 24.48 -4.94
N GLY A 75 -3.82 23.21 -5.07
CA GLY A 75 -4.21 22.59 -6.33
C GLY A 75 -3.07 21.84 -7.02
N GLY A 76 -2.01 21.50 -6.28
CA GLY A 76 -0.91 20.66 -6.77
C GLY A 76 -1.21 19.16 -6.62
N THR A 77 -0.38 18.34 -7.26
CA THR A 77 -0.36 16.87 -7.13
C THR A 77 0.71 16.46 -6.12
N PHE A 78 0.32 15.70 -5.08
CA PHE A 78 1.25 15.22 -4.05
C PHE A 78 1.99 13.94 -4.49
N VAL A 79 3.32 13.93 -4.45
CA VAL A 79 4.15 12.78 -4.89
C VAL A 79 5.07 12.33 -3.74
N PRO A 80 4.65 11.36 -2.91
CA PRO A 80 5.47 10.91 -1.79
C PRO A 80 6.62 10.03 -2.29
N LEU A 81 7.82 10.33 -1.80
CA LEU A 81 9.06 9.62 -2.09
C LEU A 81 9.46 8.79 -0.85
N GLY A 82 10.04 7.61 -1.09
CA GLY A 82 10.48 6.73 0.00
C GLY A 82 11.85 7.15 0.53
N GLN A 83 11.94 7.44 1.83
CA GLN A 83 13.20 7.81 2.51
C GLN A 83 14.30 6.74 2.40
N ASP A 84 13.91 5.47 2.24
CA ASP A 84 14.82 4.32 2.19
C ASP A 84 15.33 4.00 0.76
N LEU A 85 15.03 4.87 -0.23
CA LEU A 85 15.46 4.76 -1.62
C LEU A 85 16.85 5.40 -1.81
N THR A 86 17.64 4.86 -2.74
CA THR A 86 18.91 5.49 -3.13
C THR A 86 18.71 6.78 -3.93
N GLU A 87 19.69 7.70 -3.88
CA GLU A 87 19.71 8.95 -4.68
C GLU A 87 19.32 8.71 -6.15
N ARG A 88 19.90 7.69 -6.78
CA ARG A 88 19.61 7.26 -8.15
C ARG A 88 18.16 6.81 -8.36
N GLU A 89 17.57 6.10 -7.40
CA GLU A 89 16.16 5.70 -7.43
C GLU A 89 15.21 6.86 -7.18
N LEU A 90 15.65 7.88 -6.44
CA LEU A 90 14.94 9.13 -6.25
C LEU A 90 15.02 10.00 -7.51
N ALA A 91 16.19 10.13 -8.15
CA ALA A 91 16.38 10.80 -9.44
C ALA A 91 15.47 10.20 -10.53
N GLU A 92 15.45 8.87 -10.64
CA GLU A 92 14.53 8.10 -11.49
C GLU A 92 13.04 8.40 -11.25
N ARG A 93 12.67 8.93 -10.06
CA ARG A 93 11.31 9.34 -9.70
C ARG A 93 11.07 10.83 -9.91
N VAL A 94 12.07 11.68 -9.67
CA VAL A 94 12.05 13.11 -10.03
C VAL A 94 11.80 13.26 -11.53
N GLU A 95 12.53 12.52 -12.36
CA GLU A 95 12.35 12.53 -13.83
C GLU A 95 11.01 11.91 -14.27
N ARG A 96 10.61 10.74 -13.75
CA ARG A 96 9.41 10.03 -14.23
C ARG A 96 8.09 10.59 -13.68
N ALA A 97 8.07 11.17 -12.49
CA ALA A 97 6.94 11.98 -12.04
C ALA A 97 7.00 13.40 -12.62
N ASP A 98 8.16 13.81 -13.16
CA ASP A 98 8.37 15.11 -13.81
C ASP A 98 7.90 16.22 -12.87
N LEU A 99 8.61 16.29 -11.74
CA LEU A 99 8.30 17.11 -10.58
C LEU A 99 8.63 18.58 -10.82
N ASP A 100 7.84 19.46 -10.22
CA ASP A 100 8.07 20.91 -10.28
C ASP A 100 8.88 21.41 -9.06
N ALA A 101 8.91 20.63 -7.95
CA ALA A 101 9.73 20.87 -6.76
C ALA A 101 9.88 19.62 -5.88
N VAL A 102 10.87 19.61 -4.98
CA VAL A 102 11.05 18.58 -3.93
C VAL A 102 11.09 19.22 -2.54
N VAL A 103 10.37 18.64 -1.57
CA VAL A 103 10.41 18.99 -0.15
C VAL A 103 11.02 17.85 0.65
N CYS A 104 12.00 18.16 1.49
CA CYS A 104 12.70 17.23 2.39
C CYS A 104 12.68 17.70 3.85
N ALA A 105 13.18 16.86 4.75
CA ALA A 105 13.51 17.16 6.14
C ALA A 105 15.01 16.92 6.41
N GLU A 106 15.54 17.37 7.56
CA GLU A 106 16.95 17.21 7.98
C GLU A 106 17.55 15.81 7.66
N PRO A 107 16.97 14.67 8.08
CA PRO A 107 17.53 13.34 7.83
C PRO A 107 17.47 12.86 6.36
N THR A 108 16.96 13.71 5.45
CA THR A 108 16.68 13.39 4.04
C THR A 108 17.21 14.45 3.06
N GLU A 109 17.82 15.53 3.55
CA GLU A 109 18.27 16.66 2.72
C GLU A 109 19.37 16.25 1.72
N ASP A 110 20.42 15.55 2.18
CA ASP A 110 21.49 15.04 1.32
C ASP A 110 20.94 14.15 0.18
N ALA A 111 19.98 13.28 0.49
CA ALA A 111 19.38 12.34 -0.48
C ALA A 111 18.46 13.06 -1.49
N ALA A 112 17.71 14.08 -1.05
CA ALA A 112 16.89 14.91 -1.94
C ALA A 112 17.77 15.75 -2.87
N LEU A 113 18.83 16.38 -2.33
CA LEU A 113 19.76 17.19 -3.10
C LEU A 113 20.54 16.34 -4.11
N GLY A 114 21.13 15.21 -3.69
CA GLY A 114 21.87 14.30 -4.56
C GLY A 114 21.02 13.74 -5.71
N ALA A 115 19.77 13.37 -5.44
CA ALA A 115 18.83 12.91 -6.46
C ALA A 115 18.52 14.00 -7.52
N VAL A 116 18.36 15.25 -7.08
CA VAL A 116 18.10 16.39 -7.97
C VAL A 116 19.36 16.82 -8.72
N GLU A 117 20.55 16.70 -8.11
CA GLU A 117 21.84 16.92 -8.79
C GLU A 117 22.14 15.83 -9.83
N GLU A 118 21.76 14.57 -9.62
CA GLU A 118 21.95 13.48 -10.60
C GLU A 118 21.11 13.68 -11.87
N CYS A 119 19.92 14.29 -11.74
CA CYS A 119 19.11 14.76 -12.87
C CYS A 119 19.75 15.96 -13.61
N GLY A 120 20.76 16.60 -13.01
CA GLY A 120 21.30 17.90 -13.40
C GLY A 120 22.54 17.85 -14.30
N GLY A 121 22.64 18.80 -15.23
CA GLY A 121 23.82 18.97 -16.10
C GLY A 121 25.07 19.56 -15.44
N GLY A 122 25.10 19.67 -14.10
CA GLY A 122 26.21 20.23 -13.32
C GLY A 122 26.35 21.75 -13.38
N GLY A 123 25.45 22.48 -12.72
CA GLY A 123 25.62 23.94 -12.52
C GLY A 123 24.47 24.68 -11.84
N GLU A 124 23.23 24.19 -11.98
CA GLU A 124 22.01 24.72 -11.39
C GLU A 124 21.05 23.53 -11.20
N LEU A 125 20.26 23.50 -10.12
CA LEU A 125 19.36 22.38 -9.86
C LEU A 125 18.21 22.38 -10.88
N PRO A 126 17.84 21.23 -11.50
CA PRO A 126 16.75 21.17 -12.47
C PRO A 126 15.38 21.43 -11.85
N VAL A 127 15.22 21.20 -10.53
CA VAL A 127 14.03 21.55 -9.73
C VAL A 127 14.49 22.15 -8.40
N PRO A 128 13.74 23.08 -7.78
CA PRO A 128 14.06 23.60 -6.45
C PRO A 128 13.89 22.52 -5.37
N VAL A 129 14.80 22.53 -4.39
CA VAL A 129 14.74 21.68 -3.18
C VAL A 129 14.50 22.56 -1.95
N PHE A 130 13.47 22.20 -1.18
CA PHE A 130 13.06 22.91 0.03
C PHE A 130 13.18 22.02 1.26
N SER A 131 13.69 22.54 2.37
CA SER A 131 13.73 21.83 3.66
C SER A 131 12.65 22.37 4.59
N VAL A 132 11.92 21.49 5.28
CA VAL A 132 10.99 21.85 6.37
C VAL A 132 11.71 22.28 7.66
N ASP A 133 13.01 21.95 7.74
CA ASP A 133 13.93 22.29 8.82
C ASP A 133 14.94 23.36 8.35
N ASP A 134 15.79 23.89 9.25
CA ASP A 134 16.87 24.81 8.85
C ASP A 134 17.92 24.04 8.00
N PRO A 135 18.13 24.40 6.71
CA PRO A 135 18.92 23.58 5.80
C PRO A 135 20.43 23.65 6.07
N ALA A 136 21.13 22.55 5.76
CA ALA A 136 22.57 22.42 5.88
C ALA A 136 23.31 22.88 4.60
N ALA A 137 22.69 22.71 3.42
CA ALA A 137 23.28 23.07 2.13
C ALA A 137 22.82 24.46 1.62
N GLU A 138 23.75 25.29 1.12
CA GLU A 138 23.43 26.60 0.51
C GLU A 138 22.50 26.51 -0.74
N ALA A 139 22.32 25.31 -1.30
CA ALA A 139 21.45 25.07 -2.45
C ALA A 139 19.99 24.73 -2.06
N VAL A 140 19.72 24.46 -0.77
CA VAL A 140 18.41 24.06 -0.27
C VAL A 140 17.75 25.23 0.47
N THR A 141 16.45 25.45 0.25
CA THR A 141 15.73 26.61 0.78
C THR A 141 14.80 26.24 1.93
N ALA A 142 14.92 26.91 3.07
CA ALA A 142 14.01 26.77 4.21
C ALA A 142 12.56 27.13 3.81
N VAL A 143 11.60 26.20 3.99
CA VAL A 143 10.17 26.47 3.76
C VAL A 143 9.71 27.64 4.63
N HIS A 144 10.12 27.68 5.91
CA HIS A 144 9.87 28.76 6.88
C HIS A 144 10.73 30.01 6.68
N GLY A 145 11.62 30.05 5.68
CA GLY A 145 12.44 31.22 5.35
C GLY A 145 11.64 32.42 4.79
N VAL A 146 10.35 32.25 4.54
CA VAL A 146 9.42 33.28 4.02
C VAL A 146 8.15 33.40 4.87
N ASP A 147 7.56 34.59 4.87
CA ASP A 147 6.20 34.82 5.37
C ASP A 147 5.18 34.14 4.41
N PRO A 148 4.11 33.52 4.92
CA PRO A 148 3.11 32.85 4.07
C PRO A 148 2.26 33.84 3.27
N GLU A 149 2.07 33.59 1.97
CA GLU A 149 1.13 34.35 1.14
C GLU A 149 -0.32 33.81 1.22
N PRO A 150 -1.35 34.64 0.95
CA PRO A 150 -2.74 34.20 1.01
C PRO A 150 -3.13 33.31 -0.18
N VAL A 151 -3.46 32.05 0.09
CA VAL A 151 -3.97 31.08 -0.91
C VAL A 151 -5.50 31.22 -1.05
N ASP A 152 -6.01 31.30 -2.29
CA ASP A 152 -7.44 31.14 -2.60
C ASP A 152 -7.66 29.74 -3.20
N PRO A 153 -8.21 28.75 -2.46
CA PRO A 153 -8.17 27.35 -2.89
C PRO A 153 -9.01 27.07 -4.14
N PRO A 154 -8.48 26.38 -5.16
CA PRO A 154 -9.17 26.13 -6.42
C PRO A 154 -10.35 25.16 -6.28
N GLU A 155 -11.21 25.13 -7.30
CA GLU A 155 -12.31 24.16 -7.40
C GLU A 155 -11.90 22.88 -8.12
N TRP A 156 -11.46 21.88 -7.35
CA TRP A 156 -11.10 20.54 -7.82
C TRP A 156 -12.18 19.86 -8.68
N ALA A 157 -11.80 19.35 -9.84
CA ALA A 157 -12.56 18.40 -10.64
C ALA A 157 -12.22 16.95 -10.26
N ASP A 158 -13.18 16.03 -10.40
CA ASP A 158 -12.98 14.60 -10.07
C ASP A 158 -11.89 13.92 -10.94
N SER A 159 -11.48 14.55 -12.04
CA SER A 159 -10.43 14.12 -12.97
C SER A 159 -9.02 14.63 -12.67
N GLU A 160 -8.86 15.61 -11.78
CA GLU A 160 -7.54 16.19 -11.48
C GLU A 160 -6.72 15.28 -10.55
N TYR A 161 -5.41 15.22 -10.78
CA TYR A 161 -4.50 14.35 -10.03
C TYR A 161 -4.30 14.89 -8.61
N LEU A 162 -4.73 14.09 -7.62
CA LEU A 162 -4.52 14.40 -6.21
C LEU A 162 -3.14 13.93 -5.74
N CYS A 163 -2.71 12.76 -6.24
CA CYS A 163 -1.38 12.23 -5.99
C CYS A 163 -0.86 11.36 -7.14
N ILE A 164 0.46 11.19 -7.21
CA ILE A 164 1.12 10.15 -8.02
C ILE A 164 1.89 9.26 -7.03
N LEU A 165 1.73 7.94 -7.15
CA LEU A 165 2.55 6.97 -6.39
C LEU A 165 3.28 6.05 -7.36
N PHE A 166 4.42 5.51 -6.95
CA PHE A 166 5.18 4.58 -7.78
C PHE A 166 4.90 3.12 -7.42
N THR A 167 4.67 2.28 -8.44
CA THR A 167 4.66 0.82 -8.32
C THR A 167 5.89 0.22 -8.99
N SER A 168 6.38 -0.93 -8.50
CA SER A 168 7.46 -1.67 -9.16
C SER A 168 6.96 -2.30 -10.46
N GLY A 169 7.44 -1.81 -11.60
CA GLY A 169 7.07 -2.34 -12.91
C GLY A 169 7.67 -3.73 -13.17
N THR A 170 7.01 -4.48 -14.07
CA THR A 170 7.49 -5.81 -14.52
C THR A 170 8.82 -5.75 -15.30
N THR A 171 9.28 -4.56 -15.70
CA THR A 171 10.59 -4.31 -16.31
C THR A 171 11.68 -3.96 -15.29
N GLY A 172 11.34 -3.84 -14.00
CA GLY A 172 12.20 -3.31 -12.94
C GLY A 172 12.06 -1.80 -12.72
N ASP A 173 11.68 -1.03 -13.75
CA ASP A 173 11.46 0.41 -13.64
C ASP A 173 10.28 0.76 -12.70
N PRO A 174 10.40 1.81 -11.86
CA PRO A 174 9.27 2.31 -11.08
C PRO A 174 8.26 3.04 -11.98
N LYS A 175 7.01 2.56 -12.02
CA LYS A 175 5.93 3.15 -12.83
C LYS A 175 5.15 4.21 -12.04
N PRO A 176 5.03 5.46 -12.53
CA PRO A 176 4.19 6.50 -11.93
C PRO A 176 2.69 6.22 -12.17
N VAL A 177 1.94 6.04 -11.09
CA VAL A 177 0.48 5.85 -11.06
C VAL A 177 -0.19 7.15 -10.57
N PRO A 178 -0.72 7.99 -11.46
CA PRO A 178 -1.60 9.10 -11.07
C PRO A 178 -2.93 8.56 -10.52
N LEU A 179 -3.41 9.16 -9.44
CA LEU A 179 -4.74 8.95 -8.87
C LEU A 179 -5.47 10.27 -8.78
N THR A 180 -6.69 10.31 -9.33
CA THR A 180 -7.50 11.52 -9.31
C THR A 180 -8.17 11.75 -7.95
N ALA A 181 -8.60 12.98 -7.69
CA ALA A 181 -9.46 13.30 -6.55
C ALA A 181 -10.72 12.40 -6.53
N GLY A 182 -11.31 12.13 -7.71
CA GLY A 182 -12.42 11.20 -7.90
C GLY A 182 -12.07 9.74 -7.56
N ASN A 183 -10.88 9.25 -7.91
CA ASN A 183 -10.43 7.90 -7.54
C ASN A 183 -10.32 7.74 -6.02
N VAL A 184 -9.65 8.67 -5.34
CA VAL A 184 -9.44 8.63 -3.89
C VAL A 184 -10.75 8.84 -3.12
N TYR A 185 -11.61 9.75 -3.58
CA TYR A 185 -12.96 9.93 -3.03
C TYR A 185 -13.81 8.66 -3.17
N SER A 186 -13.82 8.04 -4.36
CA SER A 186 -14.58 6.82 -4.61
C SER A 186 -14.09 5.64 -3.78
N SER A 187 -12.77 5.53 -3.57
CA SER A 187 -12.16 4.55 -2.67
C SER A 187 -12.59 4.75 -1.21
N ALA A 188 -12.64 6.01 -0.75
CA ALA A 188 -13.17 6.33 0.58
C ALA A 188 -14.66 5.96 0.70
N VAL A 189 -15.50 6.32 -0.27
CA VAL A 189 -16.94 5.97 -0.28
C VAL A 189 -17.15 4.45 -0.29
N ALA A 190 -16.44 3.72 -1.15
CA ALA A 190 -16.52 2.26 -1.24
C ALA A 190 -16.05 1.57 0.05
N SER A 191 -14.99 2.08 0.67
CA SER A 191 -14.48 1.61 1.97
C SER A 191 -15.47 1.88 3.11
N ALA A 192 -16.05 3.08 3.17
CA ALA A 192 -17.06 3.46 4.16
C ALA A 192 -18.33 2.60 4.07
N PHE A 193 -18.82 2.30 2.86
CA PHE A 193 -19.94 1.36 2.67
C PHE A 193 -19.60 -0.08 3.11
N ARG A 194 -18.32 -0.48 3.06
CA ARG A 194 -17.90 -1.85 3.35
C ARG A 194 -17.59 -2.09 4.83
N LEU A 195 -16.89 -1.16 5.45
CA LEU A 195 -16.41 -1.25 6.83
C LEU A 195 -17.38 -0.60 7.83
N GLY A 196 -18.23 0.32 7.37
CA GLY A 196 -18.94 1.27 8.22
C GLY A 196 -18.00 2.34 8.78
N VAL A 197 -18.56 3.50 9.14
CA VAL A 197 -17.85 4.64 9.75
C VAL A 197 -18.68 5.10 10.94
N ASP A 198 -18.05 5.22 12.10
CA ASP A 198 -18.56 5.94 13.27
C ASP A 198 -17.83 7.29 13.39
N GLN A 199 -18.45 8.29 14.01
CA GLN A 199 -17.81 9.58 14.24
C GLN A 199 -16.69 9.49 15.30
N GLY A 200 -16.79 8.54 16.22
CA GLY A 200 -15.75 8.26 17.22
C GLY A 200 -14.61 7.36 16.71
N ASP A 201 -14.58 6.97 15.43
CA ASP A 201 -13.50 6.13 14.90
C ASP A 201 -12.14 6.85 14.98
N ARG A 202 -11.10 6.07 15.25
CA ARG A 202 -9.71 6.51 15.30
C ARG A 202 -8.85 5.54 14.49
N TRP A 203 -8.17 6.02 13.45
CA TRP A 203 -7.40 5.18 12.53
C TRP A 203 -5.90 5.35 12.76
N LEU A 204 -5.21 4.28 13.16
CA LEU A 204 -3.76 4.27 13.35
C LEU A 204 -3.04 4.04 12.01
N VAL A 205 -2.09 4.94 11.72
CA VAL A 205 -1.13 4.81 10.62
C VAL A 205 0.23 4.52 11.21
N SER A 206 0.71 3.29 10.98
CA SER A 206 2.09 2.85 11.19
C SER A 206 2.72 2.30 9.90
N LEU A 207 2.06 2.48 8.76
CA LEU A 207 2.55 2.19 7.41
C LEU A 207 3.13 3.47 6.81
N SER A 208 4.19 3.35 6.00
CA SER A 208 4.80 4.51 5.34
C SER A 208 3.82 5.19 4.37
N LEU A 209 3.87 6.52 4.32
CA LEU A 209 2.99 7.37 3.52
C LEU A 209 3.32 7.34 2.01
N HIS A 210 4.45 6.74 1.61
CA HIS A 210 4.78 6.50 0.20
C HIS A 210 4.03 5.30 -0.43
N HIS A 211 3.09 4.69 0.30
CA HIS A 211 2.18 3.65 -0.19
C HIS A 211 0.72 4.02 0.11
N MET A 212 -0.20 3.63 -0.77
CA MET A 212 -1.64 3.88 -0.58
C MET A 212 -2.21 3.29 0.73
N GLY A 213 -1.58 2.26 1.31
CA GLY A 213 -1.98 1.69 2.60
C GLY A 213 -1.78 2.65 3.79
N GLY A 214 -0.76 3.51 3.75
CA GLY A 214 -0.51 4.57 4.73
C GLY A 214 -1.16 5.90 4.35
N LEU A 215 -1.14 6.26 3.06
CA LEU A 215 -1.65 7.54 2.57
C LEU A 215 -3.19 7.63 2.55
N ALA A 216 -3.90 6.57 2.17
CA ALA A 216 -5.37 6.62 2.06
C ALA A 216 -6.07 6.97 3.39
N PRO A 217 -5.65 6.46 4.57
CA PRO A 217 -6.14 6.94 5.87
C PRO A 217 -6.10 8.45 6.07
N VAL A 218 -5.04 9.15 5.63
CA VAL A 218 -4.89 10.61 5.79
C VAL A 218 -6.05 11.34 5.12
N TYR A 219 -6.31 11.03 3.85
CA TYR A 219 -7.46 11.57 3.10
C TYR A 219 -8.81 11.13 3.67
N ARG A 220 -8.94 9.85 4.02
CA ARG A 220 -10.19 9.25 4.54
C ARG A 220 -10.61 9.89 5.86
N SER A 221 -9.69 10.15 6.79
CA SER A 221 -10.00 10.77 8.07
C SER A 221 -10.63 12.16 7.91
N VAL A 222 -10.12 12.99 6.97
CA VAL A 222 -10.73 14.29 6.65
C VAL A 222 -12.10 14.14 5.98
N LEU A 223 -12.24 13.21 5.03
CA LEU A 223 -13.52 12.93 4.37
C LEU A 223 -14.60 12.46 5.36
N TYR A 224 -14.26 11.57 6.28
CA TYR A 224 -15.18 11.00 7.26
C TYR A 224 -15.48 11.93 8.44
N GLY A 225 -14.46 12.63 8.95
CA GLY A 225 -14.53 13.38 10.20
C GLY A 225 -14.01 12.62 11.42
N THR A 226 -13.10 11.67 11.19
CA THR A 226 -12.56 10.73 12.17
C THR A 226 -11.09 11.05 12.48
N THR A 227 -10.61 10.69 13.66
CA THR A 227 -9.24 11.02 14.08
C THR A 227 -8.21 10.14 13.38
N LEU A 228 -7.14 10.72 12.85
CA LEU A 228 -5.93 10.01 12.48
C LEU A 228 -5.02 9.89 13.71
N VAL A 229 -4.49 8.71 14.01
CA VAL A 229 -3.39 8.52 14.96
C VAL A 229 -2.14 8.20 14.13
N LEU A 230 -1.09 9.00 14.25
CA LEU A 230 0.10 8.90 13.42
C LEU A 230 1.29 8.40 14.24
N ARG A 231 1.92 7.33 13.77
CA ARG A 231 3.15 6.74 14.32
C ARG A 231 4.24 6.75 13.25
N GLU A 232 5.42 7.27 13.59
CA GLU A 232 6.49 7.52 12.61
C GLU A 232 7.13 6.25 12.01
N GLY A 233 6.84 5.08 12.57
CA GLY A 233 7.24 3.78 12.01
C GLY A 233 6.70 2.60 12.81
N PHE A 234 6.54 1.46 12.17
CA PHE A 234 6.01 0.25 12.80
C PHE A 234 6.99 -0.39 13.80
N ASP A 235 6.57 -0.49 15.06
CA ASP A 235 7.15 -1.41 16.04
C ASP A 235 6.07 -2.38 16.54
N PRO A 236 6.28 -3.71 16.53
CA PRO A 236 5.24 -4.66 16.95
C PRO A 236 4.74 -4.53 18.40
N GLY A 237 5.54 -3.94 19.30
CA GLY A 237 5.12 -3.65 20.67
C GLY A 237 4.39 -2.32 20.73
N GLY A 238 5.08 -1.24 20.37
CA GLY A 238 4.56 0.13 20.43
C GLY A 238 3.29 0.32 19.59
N THR A 239 3.21 -0.21 18.37
CA THR A 239 1.99 -0.12 17.55
C THR A 239 0.80 -0.87 18.17
N ALA A 240 1.03 -1.88 19.01
CA ALA A 240 -0.05 -2.51 19.78
C ALA A 240 -0.39 -1.70 21.05
N ASP A 241 0.61 -1.11 21.71
CA ASP A 241 0.41 -0.24 22.87
C ASP A 241 -0.34 1.05 22.51
N ASP A 242 -0.08 1.61 21.32
CA ASP A 242 -0.80 2.76 20.75
C ASP A 242 -2.30 2.47 20.57
N ILE A 243 -2.66 1.22 20.26
CA ILE A 243 -4.06 0.82 20.03
C ILE A 243 -4.86 0.87 21.33
N ASP A 244 -4.27 0.41 22.44
CA ASP A 244 -4.83 0.57 23.78
C ASP A 244 -4.78 2.03 24.27
N THR A 245 -3.66 2.72 24.04
CA THR A 245 -3.41 4.08 24.58
C THR A 245 -4.32 5.13 23.94
N TYR A 246 -4.62 5.00 22.64
CA TYR A 246 -5.36 5.99 21.87
C TYR A 246 -6.75 5.49 21.40
N ASP A 247 -7.36 4.51 22.08
CA ASP A 247 -8.66 3.89 21.74
C ASP A 247 -8.84 3.58 20.23
N VAL A 248 -7.82 3.00 19.58
CA VAL A 248 -7.80 2.86 18.11
C VAL A 248 -8.87 1.87 17.63
N THR A 249 -9.75 2.31 16.74
CA THR A 249 -10.83 1.48 16.18
C THR A 249 -10.47 0.86 14.84
N GLY A 250 -9.54 1.46 14.09
CA GLY A 250 -9.13 1.02 12.76
C GLY A 250 -7.61 1.02 12.56
N ILE A 251 -7.07 0.00 11.89
CA ILE A 251 -5.67 -0.04 11.48
C ILE A 251 -5.50 -0.77 10.15
N SER A 252 -4.57 -0.29 9.31
CA SER A 252 -4.11 -0.98 8.10
C SER A 252 -2.84 -1.77 8.41
N LEU A 253 -2.80 -3.07 8.10
CA LEU A 253 -1.62 -3.93 8.32
C LEU A 253 -1.36 -4.85 7.12
N VAL A 254 -0.12 -5.35 7.01
CA VAL A 254 0.19 -6.56 6.22
C VAL A 254 0.28 -7.79 7.16
N PRO A 255 0.07 -9.03 6.68
CA PRO A 255 0.09 -10.24 7.51
C PRO A 255 1.28 -10.41 8.44
N THR A 256 2.49 -10.03 8.00
CA THR A 256 3.71 -10.14 8.82
C THR A 256 3.76 -9.14 9.98
N MET A 257 3.19 -7.94 9.83
CA MET A 257 3.07 -6.97 10.92
C MET A 257 2.11 -7.51 11.99
N LEU A 258 0.93 -7.98 11.56
CA LEU A 258 -0.07 -8.55 12.46
C LEU A 258 0.48 -9.76 13.21
N ARG A 259 1.17 -10.69 12.53
CA ARG A 259 1.85 -11.83 13.18
C ARG A 259 2.81 -11.34 14.27
N ARG A 260 3.75 -10.43 13.94
CA ARG A 260 4.72 -9.88 14.90
C ARG A 260 4.07 -9.19 16.10
N MET A 261 2.95 -8.48 15.92
CA MET A 261 2.22 -7.86 17.05
C MET A 261 1.61 -8.92 17.97
N LEU A 262 1.00 -9.97 17.40
CA LEU A 262 0.44 -11.09 18.17
C LEU A 262 1.52 -11.92 18.86
N ASP A 263 2.72 -12.03 18.30
CA ASP A 263 3.86 -12.69 18.94
C ASP A 263 4.42 -11.84 20.09
N ARG A 264 4.28 -10.51 20.01
CA ARG A 264 4.77 -9.56 21.02
C ARG A 264 3.79 -9.32 22.18
N ARG A 265 2.48 -9.35 21.92
CA ARG A 265 1.41 -9.03 22.90
C ARG A 265 0.39 -10.15 23.13
N GLY A 266 0.42 -11.24 22.36
CA GLY A 266 -0.53 -12.36 22.43
C GLY A 266 -1.87 -12.06 21.74
N THR A 267 -2.49 -10.93 22.10
CA THR A 267 -3.71 -10.39 21.49
C THR A 267 -3.54 -8.90 21.18
N LEU A 268 -4.54 -8.29 20.54
CA LEU A 268 -4.72 -6.84 20.43
C LEU A 268 -5.94 -6.40 21.26
N SER A 269 -6.15 -5.08 21.36
CA SER A 269 -7.23 -4.48 22.16
C SER A 269 -8.63 -4.76 21.59
N ASP A 270 -9.61 -4.85 22.51
CA ASP A 270 -11.05 -4.92 22.21
C ASP A 270 -11.63 -3.59 21.66
N THR A 271 -10.85 -2.50 21.64
CA THR A 271 -11.22 -1.23 20.99
C THR A 271 -11.25 -1.34 19.46
N LEU A 272 -10.49 -2.28 18.89
CA LEU A 272 -10.45 -2.50 17.45
C LEU A 272 -11.82 -2.94 16.91
N ARG A 273 -12.27 -2.23 15.88
CA ARG A 273 -13.46 -2.51 15.07
C ARG A 273 -13.09 -3.07 13.71
N VAL A 274 -11.91 -2.71 13.19
CA VAL A 274 -11.36 -3.10 11.89
C VAL A 274 -9.83 -3.27 11.96
N VAL A 275 -9.34 -4.47 11.66
CA VAL A 275 -7.96 -4.68 11.17
C VAL A 275 -8.04 -4.94 9.67
N LEU A 276 -7.72 -3.94 8.86
CA LEU A 276 -7.74 -4.02 7.41
C LEU A 276 -6.43 -4.67 6.93
N LEU A 277 -6.50 -5.92 6.50
CA LEU A 277 -5.32 -6.77 6.27
C LEU A 277 -5.11 -7.00 4.77
N GLY A 278 -4.05 -6.43 4.21
CA GLY A 278 -3.81 -6.46 2.76
C GLY A 278 -2.33 -6.49 2.39
N GLY A 279 -2.00 -6.16 1.14
CA GLY A 279 -0.63 -6.11 0.60
C GLY A 279 0.05 -7.46 0.37
N ALA A 280 -0.36 -8.52 1.08
CA ALA A 280 0.03 -9.90 0.82
C ALA A 280 -1.09 -10.88 1.25
N PRO A 281 -1.11 -12.12 0.74
CA PRO A 281 -1.99 -13.18 1.24
C PRO A 281 -1.78 -13.43 2.73
N ALA A 282 -2.87 -13.48 3.50
CA ALA A 282 -2.85 -13.92 4.89
C ALA A 282 -2.92 -15.45 4.95
N SER A 283 -2.11 -16.10 5.79
CA SER A 283 -2.24 -17.54 6.03
C SER A 283 -3.51 -17.84 6.84
N ASP A 284 -4.12 -19.00 6.59
CA ASP A 284 -5.30 -19.43 7.33
C ASP A 284 -5.02 -19.54 8.83
N GLU A 285 -3.84 -20.02 9.23
CA GLU A 285 -3.40 -20.05 10.63
C GLU A 285 -3.47 -18.66 11.30
N LEU A 286 -3.03 -17.59 10.61
CA LEU A 286 -3.11 -16.23 11.14
C LEU A 286 -4.57 -15.77 11.28
N LEU A 287 -5.42 -16.10 10.30
CA LEU A 287 -6.85 -15.78 10.35
C LEU A 287 -7.59 -16.56 11.45
N GLU A 288 -7.23 -17.82 11.68
CA GLU A 288 -7.76 -18.65 12.78
C GLU A 288 -7.28 -18.15 14.15
N ARG A 289 -5.99 -17.82 14.29
CA ARG A 289 -5.43 -17.20 15.51
C ARG A 289 -6.15 -15.89 15.84
N CYS A 290 -6.34 -15.01 14.85
CA CYS A 290 -7.11 -13.79 15.03
C CYS A 290 -8.58 -14.04 15.40
N ARG A 291 -9.24 -15.00 14.75
CA ARG A 291 -10.62 -15.40 15.06
C ARG A 291 -10.76 -15.88 16.50
N ASP A 292 -9.80 -16.65 16.99
CA ASP A 292 -9.85 -17.25 18.33
C ASP A 292 -9.52 -16.22 19.43
N TYR A 293 -8.72 -15.20 19.11
CA TYR A 293 -8.59 -13.96 19.91
C TYR A 293 -9.68 -12.90 19.63
N SER A 294 -10.72 -13.22 18.83
CA SER A 294 -11.82 -12.32 18.44
C SER A 294 -11.44 -11.03 17.68
N ILE A 295 -10.21 -10.94 17.18
CA ILE A 295 -9.67 -9.77 16.49
C ILE A 295 -10.38 -9.59 15.13
N PRO A 296 -10.93 -8.40 14.82
CA PRO A 296 -11.81 -8.22 13.67
C PRO A 296 -11.01 -7.98 12.38
N VAL A 297 -10.43 -9.05 11.83
CA VAL A 297 -9.65 -9.02 10.59
C VAL A 297 -10.54 -8.98 9.34
N TYR A 298 -10.30 -8.01 8.47
CA TYR A 298 -10.91 -7.83 7.16
C TYR A 298 -9.83 -8.02 6.07
N PRO A 299 -9.61 -9.25 5.55
CA PRO A 299 -8.73 -9.46 4.42
C PRO A 299 -9.18 -8.64 3.22
N THR A 300 -8.26 -7.90 2.60
CA THR A 300 -8.55 -7.01 1.47
C THR A 300 -7.59 -7.24 0.31
N TYR A 301 -8.15 -7.23 -0.90
CA TYR A 301 -7.42 -7.17 -2.15
C TYR A 301 -7.57 -5.77 -2.76
N GLY A 302 -6.51 -5.31 -3.42
CA GLY A 302 -6.39 -3.95 -3.93
C GLY A 302 -4.95 -3.58 -4.22
N MET A 303 -4.76 -2.62 -5.12
CA MET A 303 -3.47 -2.13 -5.57
C MET A 303 -3.45 -0.60 -5.60
N THR A 304 -2.29 -0.01 -5.91
CA THR A 304 -2.14 1.45 -6.04
C THR A 304 -3.05 1.98 -7.14
N GLU A 305 -3.07 1.31 -8.29
CA GLU A 305 -3.84 1.61 -9.50
C GLU A 305 -5.36 1.55 -9.29
N THR A 306 -5.84 1.01 -8.18
CA THR A 306 -7.27 0.99 -7.79
C THR A 306 -7.53 1.79 -6.50
N ALA A 307 -6.67 2.79 -6.24
CA ALA A 307 -6.74 3.69 -5.09
C ALA A 307 -6.94 3.00 -3.72
N SER A 308 -6.28 1.85 -3.49
CA SER A 308 -6.26 1.01 -2.26
C SER A 308 -7.10 -0.27 -2.23
N GLN A 309 -8.38 -0.30 -2.63
CA GLN A 309 -9.25 -1.47 -2.38
C GLN A 309 -10.15 -1.83 -3.58
N ILE A 310 -10.15 -3.13 -3.94
CA ILE A 310 -10.98 -3.74 -5.00
C ILE A 310 -12.07 -4.63 -4.37
N ALA A 311 -11.67 -5.47 -3.42
CA ALA A 311 -12.53 -6.40 -2.70
C ALA A 311 -12.06 -6.49 -1.23
N THR A 312 -13.00 -6.68 -0.31
CA THR A 312 -12.68 -6.85 1.12
C THR A 312 -13.64 -7.86 1.75
N ALA A 313 -13.13 -8.83 2.51
CA ALA A 313 -13.90 -9.78 3.29
C ALA A 313 -14.28 -9.19 4.67
N THR A 314 -15.22 -9.83 5.37
CA THR A 314 -15.49 -9.53 6.79
C THR A 314 -15.13 -10.73 7.67
N PRO A 315 -14.87 -10.53 8.98
CA PRO A 315 -14.62 -11.62 9.93
C PRO A 315 -15.70 -12.72 9.97
N ARG A 316 -16.93 -12.39 9.51
CA ARG A 316 -18.04 -13.35 9.41
C ARG A 316 -18.01 -14.18 8.13
N GLN A 317 -17.41 -13.67 7.06
CA GLN A 317 -17.34 -14.37 5.77
C GLN A 317 -16.12 -15.29 5.71
N THR A 318 -14.97 -14.84 6.24
CA THR A 318 -13.75 -15.65 6.35
C THR A 318 -13.93 -16.91 7.19
N ARG A 319 -14.76 -16.84 8.25
CA ARG A 319 -15.10 -17.98 9.13
C ARG A 319 -15.49 -19.25 8.39
N ASP A 320 -16.26 -19.11 7.30
CA ASP A 320 -16.77 -20.26 6.52
C ASP A 320 -16.08 -20.37 5.14
N ARG A 321 -15.24 -19.39 4.79
CA ARG A 321 -14.52 -19.26 3.50
C ARG A 321 -13.11 -18.71 3.77
N LEU A 322 -12.24 -19.59 4.28
CA LEU A 322 -10.81 -19.33 4.39
C LEU A 322 -10.20 -18.98 3.02
N GLY A 323 -9.09 -18.23 2.99
CA GLY A 323 -8.48 -17.68 1.77
C GLY A 323 -9.28 -16.64 0.97
N THR A 324 -10.53 -16.28 1.32
CA THR A 324 -11.29 -15.27 0.53
C THR A 324 -10.87 -13.83 0.83
N VAL A 325 -10.76 -13.01 -0.22
CA VAL A 325 -10.64 -11.55 -0.13
C VAL A 325 -12.00 -10.85 -0.19
N GLY A 326 -13.10 -11.62 -0.14
CA GLY A 326 -14.46 -11.11 0.00
C GLY A 326 -15.18 -11.00 -1.33
N ARG A 327 -15.94 -9.92 -1.52
CA ARG A 327 -16.60 -9.58 -2.79
C ARG A 327 -16.13 -8.18 -3.24
N PRO A 328 -16.26 -7.85 -4.55
CA PRO A 328 -16.00 -6.50 -5.04
C PRO A 328 -16.72 -5.43 -4.23
N LEU A 329 -16.09 -4.27 -4.09
CA LEU A 329 -16.68 -3.15 -3.35
C LEU A 329 -17.80 -2.45 -4.14
N PHE A 330 -18.50 -1.53 -3.49
CA PHE A 330 -19.59 -0.79 -4.12
C PHE A 330 -19.06 0.04 -5.29
N ALA A 331 -19.71 -0.11 -6.46
CA ALA A 331 -19.31 0.48 -7.74
C ALA A 331 -17.95 -0.01 -8.31
N THR A 332 -17.40 -1.13 -7.81
CA THR A 332 -16.26 -1.82 -8.43
C THR A 332 -16.76 -3.08 -9.16
N ASP A 333 -16.56 -3.14 -10.47
CA ASP A 333 -16.83 -4.32 -11.29
C ASP A 333 -15.55 -5.13 -11.44
N VAL A 334 -15.61 -6.44 -11.16
CA VAL A 334 -14.48 -7.37 -11.29
C VAL A 334 -14.88 -8.48 -12.23
N THR A 335 -14.08 -8.65 -13.28
CA THR A 335 -14.24 -9.69 -14.31
C THR A 335 -13.03 -10.62 -14.25
N LEU A 336 -13.25 -11.92 -14.41
CA LEU A 336 -12.18 -12.88 -14.64
C LEU A 336 -12.10 -13.22 -16.12
N VAL A 337 -10.89 -13.25 -16.69
CA VAL A 337 -10.67 -13.55 -18.12
C VAL A 337 -9.65 -14.67 -18.38
N ASP A 338 -9.82 -15.36 -19.49
CA ASP A 338 -8.87 -16.33 -20.03
C ASP A 338 -7.74 -15.66 -20.84
N GLY A 339 -6.85 -16.47 -21.40
CA GLY A 339 -5.72 -16.00 -22.22
C GLY A 339 -6.10 -15.39 -23.59
N ASP A 340 -7.35 -15.53 -24.02
CA ASP A 340 -7.91 -14.83 -25.20
C ASP A 340 -8.67 -13.54 -24.79
N GLY A 341 -8.68 -13.20 -23.50
CA GLY A 341 -9.41 -12.06 -22.93
C GLY A 341 -10.93 -12.27 -22.81
N SER A 342 -11.40 -13.51 -22.95
CA SER A 342 -12.83 -13.86 -22.81
C SER A 342 -13.19 -14.17 -21.36
N ARG A 343 -14.43 -13.90 -20.95
CA ARG A 343 -14.89 -14.12 -19.57
C ARG A 343 -14.98 -15.62 -19.25
N VAL A 344 -14.41 -16.03 -18.11
CA VAL A 344 -14.57 -17.38 -17.54
C VAL A 344 -15.78 -17.48 -16.61
N ASP A 345 -16.30 -18.69 -16.40
CA ASP A 345 -17.46 -18.94 -15.53
C ASP A 345 -17.05 -19.03 -14.04
N ALA A 346 -18.05 -19.02 -13.14
CA ALA A 346 -17.80 -19.19 -11.70
C ALA A 346 -17.17 -20.56 -11.39
N GLY A 347 -16.19 -20.59 -10.48
CA GLY A 347 -15.38 -21.76 -10.17
C GLY A 347 -14.12 -21.91 -11.05
N GLU A 348 -14.07 -21.27 -12.22
CA GLU A 348 -12.88 -21.24 -13.07
C GLU A 348 -11.89 -20.15 -12.64
N SER A 349 -10.60 -20.34 -12.95
CA SER A 349 -9.54 -19.37 -12.70
C SER A 349 -9.26 -18.53 -13.95
N GLY A 350 -9.05 -17.23 -13.76
CA GLY A 350 -8.68 -16.30 -14.83
C GLY A 350 -7.89 -15.11 -14.29
N GLU A 351 -7.38 -14.26 -15.18
CA GLU A 351 -6.82 -12.97 -14.78
C GLU A 351 -7.92 -12.06 -14.22
N ILE A 352 -7.62 -11.36 -13.12
CA ILE A 352 -8.48 -10.36 -12.51
C ILE A 352 -8.37 -9.05 -13.31
N VAL A 353 -9.49 -8.66 -13.93
CA VAL A 353 -9.66 -7.39 -14.64
C VAL A 353 -10.70 -6.53 -13.91
N VAL A 354 -10.39 -5.26 -13.66
CA VAL A 354 -11.17 -4.39 -12.76
C VAL A 354 -11.57 -3.09 -13.45
N ASP A 355 -12.85 -2.75 -13.36
CA ASP A 355 -13.42 -1.47 -13.80
C ASP A 355 -14.15 -0.77 -12.64
N GLY A 356 -14.32 0.54 -12.77
CA GLY A 356 -15.00 1.38 -11.78
C GLY A 356 -14.24 2.66 -11.44
N PRO A 357 -14.84 3.56 -10.64
CA PRO A 357 -14.34 4.91 -10.43
C PRO A 357 -13.11 4.97 -9.50
N THR A 358 -12.69 3.85 -8.90
CA THR A 358 -11.44 3.74 -8.12
C THR A 358 -10.20 3.51 -9.00
N VAL A 359 -10.38 3.14 -10.27
CA VAL A 359 -9.29 2.77 -11.19
C VAL A 359 -8.61 4.01 -11.78
N THR A 360 -7.28 4.02 -11.77
CA THR A 360 -6.42 5.06 -12.36
C THR A 360 -6.76 5.33 -13.84
N PRO A 361 -6.61 6.58 -14.33
CA PRO A 361 -6.75 6.89 -15.76
C PRO A 361 -5.65 6.30 -16.65
N GLY A 362 -4.54 5.79 -16.08
CA GLY A 362 -3.40 5.22 -16.82
C GLY A 362 -2.08 5.51 -16.11
N TYR A 363 -0.97 4.92 -16.58
CA TYR A 363 0.37 5.24 -16.09
C TYR A 363 0.94 6.47 -16.82
N ILE A 364 1.74 7.31 -16.17
CA ILE A 364 2.41 8.43 -16.88
C ILE A 364 3.57 7.86 -17.72
N GLY A 365 3.49 8.03 -19.04
CA GLY A 365 4.42 7.44 -20.02
C GLY A 365 5.62 8.30 -20.42
N GLY A 366 5.78 9.49 -19.85
CA GLY A 366 6.91 10.38 -20.11
C GLY A 366 6.78 11.77 -19.48
N VAL A 367 7.89 12.53 -19.54
CA VAL A 367 8.02 13.93 -19.11
C VAL A 367 7.02 14.82 -19.88
N ARG A 368 6.43 15.83 -19.23
CA ARG A 368 5.63 16.88 -19.88
C ARG A 368 6.39 17.47 -21.06
N THR A 369 5.75 17.51 -22.24
CA THR A 369 6.27 18.33 -23.33
C THR A 369 5.82 19.76 -23.10
N GLU A 370 6.76 20.70 -22.91
CA GLU A 370 6.42 22.13 -22.78
C GLU A 370 5.67 22.63 -24.03
N SER A 371 4.34 22.81 -23.89
CA SER A 371 3.51 23.51 -24.86
C SER A 371 3.79 25.03 -24.79
N ALA A 372 4.92 25.43 -25.39
CA ALA A 372 5.52 26.76 -25.29
C ALA A 372 4.68 27.93 -25.88
N ASP A 373 3.47 27.69 -26.37
CA ASP A 373 2.58 28.68 -27.00
C ASP A 373 1.63 29.43 -26.02
N ALA A 374 1.81 29.26 -24.70
CA ALA A 374 1.01 29.96 -23.69
C ALA A 374 1.62 31.30 -23.18
N ARG A 375 2.93 31.51 -23.31
CA ARG A 375 3.66 32.61 -22.62
C ARG A 375 3.82 33.92 -23.42
N ASP A 376 3.40 33.99 -24.69
CA ASP A 376 3.57 35.19 -25.56
C ASP A 376 2.23 35.81 -26.02
N GLY A 377 1.39 36.19 -25.03
CA GLY A 377 -0.01 36.59 -25.23
C GLY A 377 -0.39 38.05 -24.86
N ALA A 378 0.58 38.95 -24.67
CA ALA A 378 0.34 40.32 -24.16
C ALA A 378 -0.36 41.26 -25.17
N GLY A 379 -1.66 41.06 -25.42
CA GLY A 379 -2.35 41.54 -26.64
C GLY A 379 -3.70 42.29 -26.55
N GLY A 380 -4.33 42.44 -25.38
CA GLY A 380 -5.31 43.51 -25.11
C GLY A 380 -6.83 43.26 -25.19
N SER A 381 -7.52 43.93 -24.26
CA SER A 381 -8.96 44.29 -24.18
C SER A 381 -10.05 43.23 -23.97
N ASP A 382 -10.90 43.54 -22.98
CA ASP A 382 -12.31 43.18 -22.79
C ASP A 382 -12.68 41.69 -22.65
N GLY A 383 -12.88 41.26 -21.40
CA GLY A 383 -13.09 39.85 -21.06
C GLY A 383 -14.54 39.43 -20.76
N VAL A 384 -14.72 38.11 -20.77
CA VAL A 384 -15.74 37.33 -20.04
C VAL A 384 -14.97 36.19 -19.37
N GLY A 385 -15.37 35.77 -18.16
CA GLY A 385 -14.66 34.70 -17.45
C GLY A 385 -14.66 33.38 -18.24
N GLY A 386 -13.47 32.89 -18.57
CA GLY A 386 -13.22 31.53 -19.01
C GLY A 386 -12.67 30.70 -17.85
N SER A 387 -12.94 29.41 -17.83
CA SER A 387 -12.39 28.51 -16.80
C SER A 387 -10.88 28.42 -16.96
N ALA A 388 -10.12 28.67 -15.89
CA ALA A 388 -8.94 27.85 -15.64
C ALA A 388 -9.45 26.43 -15.31
N GLY A 389 -8.73 25.40 -15.74
CA GLY A 389 -9.28 24.06 -15.89
C GLY A 389 -9.63 23.76 -17.35
N GLY A 390 -8.59 23.62 -18.17
CA GLY A 390 -8.67 22.65 -19.26
C GLY A 390 -8.72 21.25 -18.64
N GLU A 391 -9.33 20.28 -19.33
CA GLU A 391 -9.16 18.87 -18.95
C GLU A 391 -7.64 18.58 -18.93
N PRO A 392 -7.09 17.92 -17.90
CA PRO A 392 -5.66 17.65 -17.83
C PRO A 392 -5.26 16.87 -19.09
N ASP A 393 -4.33 17.45 -19.86
CA ASP A 393 -4.18 17.08 -21.27
C ASP A 393 -3.91 15.59 -21.41
N ALA A 394 -4.64 14.92 -22.32
CA ALA A 394 -4.66 13.46 -22.43
C ALA A 394 -3.39 12.89 -23.11
N GLU A 395 -2.27 13.58 -22.95
CA GLU A 395 -0.97 13.24 -23.52
C GLU A 395 -0.30 12.12 -22.72
N ALA A 396 0.24 11.14 -23.45
CA ALA A 396 1.17 10.12 -22.95
C ALA A 396 0.75 9.29 -21.72
N LEU A 397 -0.54 9.18 -21.37
CA LEU A 397 -0.99 8.12 -20.46
C LEU A 397 -0.86 6.75 -21.13
N ASP A 398 0.03 5.90 -20.62
CA ASP A 398 0.09 4.50 -21.01
C ASP A 398 -1.14 3.76 -20.44
N ARG A 399 -1.91 3.18 -21.35
CA ARG A 399 -3.06 2.33 -21.06
C ARG A 399 -2.92 0.94 -21.67
N SER A 400 -1.68 0.48 -21.90
CA SER A 400 -1.36 -0.87 -22.38
C SER A 400 -1.99 -1.99 -21.54
N ALA A 401 -2.15 -1.78 -20.24
CA ALA A 401 -2.81 -2.69 -19.31
C ALA A 401 -4.36 -2.59 -19.28
N PHE A 402 -5.01 -1.83 -20.17
CA PHE A 402 -6.47 -1.71 -20.19
C PHE A 402 -7.10 -2.49 -21.34
N GLY A 403 -8.00 -3.40 -21.00
CA GLY A 403 -8.77 -4.22 -21.92
C GLY A 403 -10.26 -3.84 -21.97
N PRO A 404 -11.10 -4.64 -22.66
CA PRO A 404 -12.54 -4.37 -22.81
C PRO A 404 -13.34 -4.54 -21.51
N HIS A 405 -12.70 -4.90 -20.40
CA HIS A 405 -13.30 -5.14 -19.09
C HIS A 405 -12.64 -4.35 -17.95
N GLY A 406 -11.76 -3.38 -18.26
CA GLY A 406 -11.08 -2.53 -17.28
C GLY A 406 -9.55 -2.72 -17.28
N LEU A 407 -8.92 -2.40 -16.15
CA LEU A 407 -7.50 -2.61 -15.89
C LEU A 407 -7.21 -4.09 -15.64
N HIS A 408 -6.31 -4.67 -16.42
CA HIS A 408 -5.68 -5.97 -16.16
C HIS A 408 -4.69 -5.81 -15.01
N THR A 409 -4.88 -6.56 -13.92
CA THR A 409 -4.05 -6.42 -12.71
C THR A 409 -2.75 -7.24 -12.76
N GLY A 410 -2.65 -8.18 -13.70
CA GLY A 410 -1.60 -9.20 -13.70
C GLY A 410 -1.78 -10.25 -12.58
N ASP A 411 -2.86 -10.24 -11.81
CA ASP A 411 -3.15 -11.21 -10.77
C ASP A 411 -4.18 -12.24 -11.24
N VAL A 412 -4.02 -13.50 -10.84
CA VAL A 412 -4.92 -14.62 -11.14
C VAL A 412 -5.86 -14.85 -9.97
N GLY A 413 -7.15 -15.03 -10.25
CA GLY A 413 -8.17 -15.31 -9.25
C GLY A 413 -9.28 -16.22 -9.75
N ARG A 414 -10.13 -16.64 -8.83
CA ARG A 414 -11.39 -17.35 -9.12
C ARG A 414 -12.54 -16.80 -8.28
N PHE A 415 -13.75 -16.87 -8.80
CA PHE A 415 -14.97 -16.72 -8.01
C PHE A 415 -15.47 -18.08 -7.53
N ASP A 416 -16.17 -18.13 -6.39
CA ASP A 416 -17.05 -19.27 -6.05
C ASP A 416 -18.49 -19.05 -6.58
N ASP A 417 -19.35 -20.07 -6.44
CA ASP A 417 -20.77 -20.01 -6.83
C ASP A 417 -21.58 -18.92 -6.08
N GLU A 418 -21.03 -18.37 -4.99
CA GLU A 418 -21.59 -17.28 -4.21
C GLU A 418 -20.97 -15.91 -4.56
N GLY A 419 -20.09 -15.82 -5.56
CA GLY A 419 -19.45 -14.58 -5.99
C GLY A 419 -18.41 -14.03 -5.01
N PHE A 420 -17.78 -14.88 -4.19
CA PHE A 420 -16.59 -14.53 -3.41
C PHE A 420 -15.32 -14.70 -4.23
N LEU A 421 -14.46 -13.68 -4.21
CA LEU A 421 -13.17 -13.67 -4.88
C LEU A 421 -12.10 -14.36 -4.03
N TYR A 422 -11.27 -15.14 -4.71
CA TYR A 422 -10.05 -15.75 -4.22
C TYR A 422 -8.91 -15.32 -5.14
N VAL A 423 -7.82 -14.78 -4.58
CA VAL A 423 -6.61 -14.41 -5.33
C VAL A 423 -5.59 -15.52 -5.12
N LEU A 424 -5.01 -16.02 -6.20
CA LEU A 424 -4.22 -17.26 -6.21
C LEU A 424 -2.72 -16.98 -6.37
N ASN A 425 -2.36 -16.15 -7.34
CA ASN A 425 -0.98 -15.83 -7.74
C ASN A 425 -0.96 -14.65 -8.72
N ARG A 426 0.21 -14.31 -9.28
CA ARG A 426 0.33 -13.42 -10.44
C ARG A 426 0.53 -14.21 -11.74
N LEU A 427 0.15 -13.63 -12.87
CA LEU A 427 0.43 -14.19 -14.20
C LEU A 427 1.94 -14.33 -14.42
N ASP A 428 2.72 -13.31 -14.06
CA ASP A 428 4.19 -13.28 -14.15
C ASP A 428 4.90 -14.32 -13.25
N ASP A 429 4.12 -14.95 -12.35
CA ASP A 429 4.59 -15.99 -11.43
C ASP A 429 4.14 -17.39 -11.83
N ARG A 430 3.22 -17.55 -12.79
CA ARG A 430 2.74 -18.87 -13.25
C ARG A 430 3.86 -19.61 -13.99
N ILE A 431 4.32 -20.71 -13.40
CA ILE A 431 5.46 -21.48 -13.88
C ILE A 431 4.98 -22.44 -14.98
N ILE A 432 5.60 -22.40 -16.16
CA ILE A 432 5.31 -23.33 -17.26
C ILE A 432 6.37 -24.43 -17.28
N THR A 433 6.04 -25.58 -16.68
CA THR A 433 6.98 -26.69 -16.48
C THR A 433 6.55 -27.92 -17.31
N GLY A 434 7.33 -28.24 -18.34
CA GLY A 434 7.02 -29.36 -19.26
C GLY A 434 5.76 -29.15 -20.13
N GLY A 435 5.31 -27.90 -20.28
CA GLY A 435 4.05 -27.54 -20.94
C GLY A 435 2.82 -27.51 -20.03
N GLU A 436 2.95 -27.84 -18.75
CA GLU A 436 1.88 -27.73 -17.75
C GLU A 436 2.02 -26.42 -16.94
N ASN A 437 0.90 -25.79 -16.63
CA ASN A 437 0.85 -24.60 -15.77
C ASN A 437 0.92 -24.99 -14.28
N VAL A 438 1.76 -24.29 -13.51
CA VAL A 438 1.87 -24.42 -12.06
C VAL A 438 1.72 -23.05 -11.41
N GLU A 439 0.66 -22.89 -10.63
CA GLU A 439 0.45 -21.68 -9.84
C GLU A 439 1.26 -21.79 -8.53
N PRO A 440 2.21 -20.88 -8.24
CA PRO A 440 3.09 -21.03 -7.08
C PRO A 440 2.39 -21.06 -5.72
N GLY A 441 1.22 -20.41 -5.60
CA GLY A 441 0.44 -20.38 -4.35
C GLY A 441 0.06 -21.79 -3.88
N GLU A 442 -0.45 -22.64 -4.77
CA GLU A 442 -0.80 -24.04 -4.49
C GLU A 442 0.40 -24.84 -3.94
N VAL A 443 1.58 -24.58 -4.48
CA VAL A 443 2.82 -25.25 -4.06
C VAL A 443 3.32 -24.68 -2.73
N VAL A 444 3.25 -23.36 -2.52
CA VAL A 444 3.59 -22.69 -1.26
C VAL A 444 2.70 -23.18 -0.11
N ASP A 445 1.38 -23.27 -0.33
CA ASP A 445 0.43 -23.65 0.71
C ASP A 445 0.61 -25.11 1.12
N VAL A 446 0.86 -26.02 0.18
CA VAL A 446 1.25 -27.42 0.49
C VAL A 446 2.59 -27.48 1.22
N LEU A 447 3.60 -26.70 0.83
CA LEU A 447 4.91 -26.72 1.50
C LEU A 447 4.83 -26.20 2.95
N ARG A 448 3.96 -25.21 3.22
CA ARG A 448 3.68 -24.72 4.58
C ARG A 448 2.92 -25.71 5.46
N GLU A 449 2.24 -26.72 4.92
CA GLU A 449 1.71 -27.82 5.75
C GLU A 449 2.82 -28.75 6.30
N PHE A 450 4.06 -28.69 5.78
CA PHE A 450 5.14 -29.55 6.24
C PHE A 450 5.77 -28.99 7.54
N PRO A 451 5.68 -29.67 8.70
CA PRO A 451 5.92 -29.02 10.01
C PRO A 451 7.29 -28.37 10.28
N PRO A 452 8.40 -28.69 9.57
CA PRO A 452 9.66 -27.94 9.64
C PRO A 452 9.71 -26.61 8.86
N ILE A 453 8.64 -26.18 8.18
CA ILE A 453 8.62 -25.02 7.26
C ILE A 453 7.73 -23.90 7.82
N ASP A 454 8.33 -22.74 8.13
CA ASP A 454 7.64 -21.57 8.68
C ASP A 454 7.07 -20.63 7.61
N ASP A 455 7.71 -20.56 6.43
CA ASP A 455 7.25 -19.80 5.26
C ASP A 455 7.90 -20.38 3.99
N ALA A 456 7.30 -20.14 2.82
CA ALA A 456 7.81 -20.63 1.54
C ALA A 456 7.60 -19.62 0.40
N ALA A 457 8.57 -19.53 -0.51
CA ALA A 457 8.48 -18.77 -1.74
C ALA A 457 8.80 -19.66 -2.94
N VAL A 458 7.79 -19.93 -3.76
CA VAL A 458 7.93 -20.73 -4.99
C VAL A 458 8.02 -19.80 -6.21
N VAL A 459 8.97 -20.10 -7.08
CA VAL A 459 9.25 -19.36 -8.33
C VAL A 459 9.64 -20.34 -9.44
N GLY A 460 9.43 -19.91 -10.69
CA GLY A 460 10.06 -20.52 -11.84
C GLY A 460 11.53 -20.13 -11.94
N LEU A 461 12.37 -21.10 -12.31
CA LEU A 461 13.75 -20.90 -12.77
C LEU A 461 13.94 -21.59 -14.12
N ASP A 462 14.68 -20.95 -15.02
CA ASP A 462 14.93 -21.39 -16.39
C ASP A 462 15.53 -22.82 -16.43
N ASP A 463 15.07 -23.65 -17.35
CA ASP A 463 15.49 -25.05 -17.48
C ASP A 463 15.39 -25.56 -18.93
N ASP A 464 16.52 -26.03 -19.48
CA ASP A 464 16.61 -26.49 -20.88
C ASP A 464 15.74 -27.71 -21.22
N VAL A 465 15.23 -28.43 -20.22
CA VAL A 465 14.38 -29.64 -20.38
C VAL A 465 12.92 -29.31 -20.11
N TRP A 466 12.64 -28.46 -19.13
CA TRP A 466 11.28 -28.17 -18.65
C TRP A 466 10.72 -26.83 -19.12
N GLY A 467 11.52 -25.97 -19.75
CA GLY A 467 11.20 -24.54 -19.95
C GLY A 467 11.48 -23.78 -18.66
N GLU A 468 10.67 -24.04 -17.64
CA GLU A 468 10.94 -23.67 -16.25
C GLU A 468 10.90 -24.89 -15.32
N ARG A 469 11.75 -24.88 -14.29
CA ARG A 469 11.68 -25.79 -13.15
C ARG A 469 11.00 -25.09 -11.96
N VAL A 470 10.06 -25.78 -11.33
CA VAL A 470 9.45 -25.32 -10.08
C VAL A 470 10.53 -25.32 -8.99
N SER A 471 10.75 -24.17 -8.35
CA SER A 471 11.84 -23.97 -7.38
C SER A 471 11.29 -23.32 -6.11
N ALA A 472 11.68 -23.81 -4.93
CA ALA A 472 11.12 -23.36 -3.65
C ALA A 472 12.21 -22.92 -2.65
N LEU A 473 12.17 -21.64 -2.23
CA LEU A 473 12.95 -21.17 -1.09
C LEU A 473 12.12 -21.37 0.18
N LEU A 474 12.71 -22.03 1.18
CA LEU A 474 12.04 -22.51 2.37
C LEU A 474 12.61 -21.82 3.62
N ALA A 475 11.77 -21.15 4.40
CA ALA A 475 12.13 -20.60 5.69
C ALA A 475 11.86 -21.61 6.81
N VAL A 476 12.81 -21.77 7.73
CA VAL A 476 12.77 -22.81 8.80
C VAL A 476 12.97 -22.25 10.21
N GLY A 477 13.09 -20.92 10.35
CA GLY A 477 13.12 -20.22 11.63
C GLY A 477 14.25 -20.62 12.59
N ASP A 478 14.00 -20.48 13.89
CA ASP A 478 14.97 -20.73 14.97
C ASP A 478 15.43 -22.21 15.08
N LEU A 479 14.88 -23.14 14.28
CA LEU A 479 15.38 -24.52 14.19
C LEU A 479 16.86 -24.58 13.79
N MET A 480 17.34 -23.60 13.00
CA MET A 480 18.76 -23.45 12.61
C MET A 480 19.71 -23.15 13.79
N ARG A 481 19.20 -22.86 15.00
CA ARG A 481 20.00 -22.65 16.22
C ARG A 481 20.10 -23.88 17.13
N GLY A 482 19.69 -25.06 16.64
CA GLY A 482 19.71 -26.33 17.37
C GLY A 482 21.11 -26.93 17.60
N ASP A 483 21.63 -26.76 18.83
CA ASP A 483 22.79 -27.43 19.44
C ASP A 483 24.20 -27.13 18.89
N THR A 484 24.91 -26.23 19.60
CA THR A 484 26.38 -26.22 19.68
C THR A 484 26.86 -26.17 21.14
N THR A 485 26.15 -26.86 22.06
CA THR A 485 26.33 -26.69 23.52
C THR A 485 26.42 -27.99 24.32
N THR A 486 26.80 -29.13 23.70
CA THR A 486 27.13 -30.36 24.47
C THR A 486 28.46 -31.00 24.05
N GLY A 487 29.53 -30.71 24.81
CA GLY A 487 30.91 -31.05 24.41
C GLY A 487 31.82 -31.66 25.50
N GLY A 488 31.29 -32.04 26.67
CA GLY A 488 32.06 -32.77 27.67
C GLY A 488 31.34 -32.92 29.02
N GLY A 489 31.39 -34.06 29.72
CA GLY A 489 31.97 -35.34 29.30
C GLY A 489 32.52 -36.15 30.47
N GLU A 490 31.72 -37.04 31.06
CA GLU A 490 32.17 -37.95 32.11
C GLU A 490 31.56 -39.36 31.97
N THR A 491 32.39 -40.38 32.18
CA THR A 491 31.99 -41.79 32.14
C THR A 491 31.73 -42.30 33.56
N GLY A 492 30.46 -42.56 33.92
CA GLY A 492 30.04 -43.04 35.24
C GLY A 492 29.19 -44.31 35.14
N ASP A 493 29.74 -45.43 35.61
CA ASP A 493 29.20 -46.79 35.46
C ASP A 493 28.15 -47.19 36.53
N GLU A 494 27.41 -48.28 36.25
CA GLU A 494 26.59 -49.12 37.14
C GLU A 494 25.71 -48.53 38.28
N GLY A 495 24.42 -48.93 38.33
CA GLY A 495 23.70 -49.07 39.61
C GLY A 495 22.19 -48.80 39.59
N ALA A 496 21.36 -49.84 39.50
CA ALA A 496 19.91 -49.76 39.77
C ALA A 496 19.57 -50.25 41.18
N ASN A 497 18.69 -49.55 41.92
CA ASN A 497 17.95 -50.10 43.07
C ASN A 497 16.67 -49.30 43.39
N ASP A 498 15.73 -49.93 44.09
CA ASP A 498 14.40 -49.42 44.44
C ASP A 498 14.31 -48.52 45.70
N GLY A 499 13.24 -47.71 45.78
CA GLY A 499 12.62 -47.18 47.01
C GLY A 499 13.20 -45.88 47.60
N ASP A 500 12.57 -45.21 48.58
CA ASP A 500 11.20 -45.28 49.12
C ASP A 500 10.91 -43.99 49.97
N ALA A 501 9.64 -43.73 50.27
CA ALA A 501 8.98 -42.74 51.16
C ALA A 501 9.75 -41.76 52.09
N GLY A 502 9.09 -40.62 52.37
CA GLY A 502 9.31 -39.69 53.51
C GLY A 502 9.71 -38.29 53.05
N ASP A 503 8.89 -37.22 53.13
CA ASP A 503 8.04 -36.64 54.20
C ASP A 503 8.78 -35.72 55.21
N ASP A 504 8.13 -34.57 55.45
CA ASP A 504 8.11 -33.69 56.63
C ASP A 504 9.28 -32.75 57.06
N GLU A 505 8.96 -31.46 56.93
CA GLU A 505 9.01 -30.37 57.94
C GLU A 505 10.33 -29.77 58.51
N ALA A 506 10.53 -28.49 58.14
CA ALA A 506 10.54 -27.30 59.02
C ALA A 506 11.64 -27.02 60.09
N GLY A 507 11.79 -25.73 60.43
CA GLY A 507 12.81 -25.14 61.32
C GLY A 507 13.79 -24.27 60.52
N ASP A 508 13.78 -22.94 60.51
CA ASP A 508 13.59 -21.89 61.54
C ASP A 508 14.91 -21.55 62.31
N ASP A 509 14.99 -20.31 62.82
CA ASP A 509 16.18 -19.58 63.31
C ASP A 509 17.27 -19.27 62.25
N GLY A 510 17.88 -18.07 62.16
CA GLY A 510 17.62 -16.80 62.85
C GLY A 510 18.91 -16.00 63.16
N ALA A 511 18.88 -14.66 63.00
CA ALA A 511 19.94 -13.69 63.42
C ALA A 511 21.32 -13.80 62.70
N ASP A 512 22.18 -12.77 62.64
CA ASP A 512 22.08 -11.33 62.97
C ASP A 512 23.18 -10.54 62.22
N ASP A 513 23.17 -9.21 62.34
CA ASP A 513 24.22 -8.22 62.02
C ASP A 513 24.62 -8.00 60.52
N ALA A 514 25.09 -6.83 60.06
CA ALA A 514 24.76 -5.39 60.24
C ALA A 514 25.95 -4.52 59.74
N GLU A 515 25.67 -3.29 59.28
CA GLU A 515 26.64 -2.22 58.90
C GLU A 515 27.61 -2.50 57.70
N ALA A 516 28.23 -1.53 57.03
CA ALA A 516 27.77 -0.26 56.39
C ALA A 516 28.99 0.48 55.76
N ASP A 517 28.73 1.30 54.74
CA ASP A 517 29.48 2.51 54.28
C ASP A 517 30.95 2.50 53.79
N GLY A 518 31.24 3.45 52.87
CA GLY A 518 32.59 3.91 52.43
C GLY A 518 33.05 3.36 51.07
N ALA A 519 32.77 3.92 49.88
CA ALA A 519 32.61 5.31 49.37
C ALA A 519 33.93 6.00 48.91
N GLU A 520 33.87 6.63 47.72
CA GLU A 520 34.85 7.56 47.08
C GLU A 520 36.27 7.04 46.72
N ALA A 521 37.00 7.52 45.68
CA ALA A 521 36.69 8.24 44.42
C ALA A 521 37.97 8.32 43.51
N ASP A 522 37.82 8.82 42.27
CA ASP A 522 38.83 9.39 41.34
C ASP A 522 40.03 8.55 40.81
N GLY A 523 40.62 8.99 39.66
CA GLY A 523 41.89 8.43 39.15
C GLY A 523 42.56 9.08 37.92
N ALA A 524 41.92 8.99 36.75
CA ALA A 524 42.27 9.63 35.45
C ALA A 524 43.57 9.22 34.66
N GLU A 525 43.57 9.66 33.38
CA GLU A 525 44.65 9.88 32.39
C GLU A 525 45.44 8.73 31.70
N ALA A 526 45.00 8.43 30.46
CA ALA A 526 45.70 8.63 29.16
C ALA A 526 47.11 8.05 28.84
N GLY A 527 47.28 7.60 27.58
CA GLY A 527 48.58 7.35 26.92
C GLY A 527 48.49 6.67 25.54
N ASP A 528 49.00 7.33 24.49
CA ASP A 528 49.03 6.84 23.09
C ASP A 528 49.97 5.66 22.81
N ALA A 529 49.66 4.87 21.76
CA ALA A 529 50.62 4.45 20.73
C ALA A 529 49.94 3.82 19.49
N GLU A 530 50.18 4.37 18.29
CA GLU A 530 49.94 3.66 17.02
C GLU A 530 51.10 2.73 16.64
N ALA A 531 50.80 1.72 15.79
CA ALA A 531 51.41 1.47 14.47
C ALA A 531 51.67 -0.02 14.17
N GLY A 532 51.36 -0.47 12.95
CA GLY A 532 51.90 -1.73 12.42
C GLY A 532 51.08 -2.44 11.33
N ASP A 533 51.15 -1.97 10.08
CA ASP A 533 50.80 -2.80 8.91
C ASP A 533 51.79 -3.96 8.76
N ALA A 534 51.29 -5.14 8.38
CA ALA A 534 52.10 -6.26 7.86
C ALA A 534 51.26 -7.26 7.04
N GLU A 535 51.38 -7.22 5.70
CA GLU A 535 50.96 -8.33 4.83
C GLU A 535 51.92 -9.53 4.98
N ALA A 536 51.39 -10.76 4.99
CA ALA A 536 52.17 -11.98 4.66
C ALA A 536 51.28 -13.19 4.29
N ASP A 537 51.49 -13.70 3.09
CA ASP A 537 51.35 -15.09 2.61
C ASP A 537 50.24 -16.01 3.19
N ASP A 538 49.15 -16.08 2.41
CA ASP A 538 48.55 -17.31 1.87
C ASP A 538 49.25 -18.64 2.21
N ALA A 539 48.54 -19.52 2.92
CA ALA A 539 48.92 -20.91 3.14
C ALA A 539 47.66 -21.80 3.33
N ALA A 540 47.18 -22.40 2.24
CA ALA A 540 46.02 -23.29 2.26
C ALA A 540 46.18 -24.49 3.23
N VAL A 541 45.15 -24.73 4.03
CA VAL A 541 44.96 -25.95 4.82
C VAL A 541 43.62 -26.56 4.42
N ASP A 542 43.68 -27.83 4.04
CA ASP A 542 42.57 -28.64 3.54
C ASP A 542 41.88 -29.32 4.74
N GLU A 543 40.78 -28.73 5.24
CA GLU A 543 39.94 -29.33 6.28
C GLU A 543 38.67 -29.95 5.66
N PRO A 544 38.30 -31.18 6.05
CA PRO A 544 37.20 -31.89 5.41
C PRO A 544 35.84 -31.33 5.84
N GLU A 545 35.03 -30.94 4.86
CA GLU A 545 33.61 -30.61 5.06
C GLU A 545 32.89 -31.82 5.69
N GLY A 546 32.38 -31.62 6.90
CA GLY A 546 31.50 -32.58 7.57
C GLY A 546 30.06 -32.10 7.46
N ASP A 547 29.19 -32.91 6.84
CA ASP A 547 27.77 -32.59 6.69
C ASP A 547 27.15 -32.23 8.05
N ALA A 548 26.70 -30.98 8.18
CA ALA A 548 25.69 -30.65 9.16
C ALA A 548 24.38 -31.32 8.71
N PRO A 549 23.67 -32.06 9.59
CA PRO A 549 22.45 -32.75 9.18
C PRO A 549 21.39 -31.73 8.76
N LEU A 550 20.83 -31.90 7.56
CA LEU A 550 19.67 -31.13 7.12
C LEU A 550 18.53 -31.32 8.13
N LEU A 551 18.11 -30.22 8.76
CA LEU A 551 16.99 -30.18 9.71
C LEU A 551 15.66 -30.58 9.07
N VAL A 552 15.58 -30.49 7.74
CA VAL A 552 14.46 -30.91 6.91
C VAL A 552 14.80 -32.26 6.26
N ASP A 553 14.06 -33.29 6.64
CA ASP A 553 14.10 -34.60 5.99
C ASP A 553 13.50 -34.48 4.58
N GLU A 554 14.36 -34.38 3.57
CA GLU A 554 13.97 -34.13 2.18
C GLU A 554 13.19 -35.30 1.55
N GLU A 555 13.50 -36.54 1.95
CA GLU A 555 12.73 -37.71 1.49
C GLU A 555 11.29 -37.63 2.02
N ARG A 556 11.10 -37.19 3.27
CA ARG A 556 9.78 -36.86 3.81
C ARG A 556 9.14 -35.63 3.16
N LEU A 557 9.89 -34.57 2.86
CA LEU A 557 9.36 -33.36 2.19
C LEU A 557 8.82 -33.71 0.80
N VAL A 558 9.62 -34.39 -0.02
CA VAL A 558 9.24 -34.82 -1.37
C VAL A 558 8.12 -35.86 -1.33
N SER A 559 8.12 -36.79 -0.36
CA SER A 559 7.02 -37.75 -0.16
C SER A 559 5.71 -37.04 0.23
N PHE A 560 5.77 -36.08 1.16
CA PHE A 560 4.63 -35.28 1.59
C PHE A 560 4.03 -34.43 0.46
N ALA A 561 4.90 -33.87 -0.39
CA ALA A 561 4.51 -33.19 -1.62
C ALA A 561 3.90 -34.14 -2.65
N ARG A 562 4.49 -35.33 -2.87
CA ARG A 562 3.95 -36.38 -3.78
C ARG A 562 2.56 -36.87 -3.40
N ASP A 563 2.22 -36.85 -2.11
CA ASP A 563 0.87 -37.21 -1.61
C ASP A 563 -0.20 -36.12 -1.88
N ARG A 564 0.19 -34.90 -2.28
CA ARG A 564 -0.70 -33.71 -2.39
C ARG A 564 -0.69 -33.02 -3.74
N LEU A 565 0.48 -32.93 -4.37
CA LEU A 565 0.72 -32.22 -5.62
C LEU A 565 0.90 -33.20 -6.77
N ALA A 566 0.43 -32.81 -7.97
CA ALA A 566 0.76 -33.53 -9.19
C ALA A 566 2.27 -33.46 -9.45
N GLY A 567 2.87 -34.54 -9.99
CA GLY A 567 4.33 -34.71 -10.06
C GLY A 567 5.10 -33.55 -10.72
N PHE A 568 4.49 -32.89 -11.72
CA PHE A 568 5.10 -31.73 -12.39
C PHE A 568 5.20 -30.48 -11.48
N LYS A 569 4.32 -30.33 -10.49
CA LYS A 569 4.27 -29.22 -9.52
C LYS A 569 5.26 -29.37 -8.35
N ILE A 570 5.86 -30.54 -8.18
CA ILE A 570 6.83 -30.78 -7.10
C ILE A 570 8.09 -29.92 -7.35
N PRO A 571 8.63 -29.23 -6.32
CA PRO A 571 9.91 -28.53 -6.45
C PRO A 571 11.02 -29.44 -6.95
N LYS A 572 11.65 -29.02 -8.06
CA LYS A 572 12.82 -29.63 -8.69
C LYS A 572 14.12 -28.97 -8.22
N THR A 573 14.01 -27.96 -7.35
CA THR A 573 15.11 -27.21 -6.75
C THR A 573 14.61 -26.60 -5.44
N VAL A 574 15.31 -26.81 -4.33
CA VAL A 574 15.03 -26.21 -3.02
C VAL A 574 16.28 -25.56 -2.43
N ALA A 575 16.08 -24.55 -1.59
CA ALA A 575 17.12 -24.01 -0.71
C ALA A 575 16.49 -23.53 0.61
N TYR A 576 17.29 -23.44 1.67
CA TYR A 576 16.84 -23.11 3.01
C TYR A 576 17.40 -21.76 3.51
N VAL A 577 16.61 -21.03 4.29
CA VAL A 577 16.94 -19.74 4.92
C VAL A 577 16.28 -19.63 6.31
N ASP A 578 16.78 -18.72 7.14
CA ASP A 578 16.14 -18.40 8.43
C ASP A 578 14.82 -17.63 8.20
N GLU A 579 14.86 -16.59 7.36
CA GLU A 579 13.69 -15.83 6.87
C GLU A 579 13.76 -15.64 5.35
N LEU A 580 12.59 -15.53 4.69
CA LEU A 580 12.50 -15.15 3.28
C LEU A 580 12.94 -13.69 3.05
N PRO A 581 13.66 -13.37 1.96
CA PRO A 581 14.00 -11.98 1.62
C PRO A 581 12.72 -11.19 1.28
N ARG A 582 12.69 -9.91 1.67
CA ARG A 582 11.51 -9.04 1.52
C ARG A 582 11.91 -7.67 0.96
N THR A 583 10.97 -7.07 0.23
CA THR A 583 11.05 -5.71 -0.27
C THR A 583 10.75 -4.71 0.86
N VAL A 584 10.99 -3.41 0.60
CA VAL A 584 10.64 -2.30 1.53
C VAL A 584 9.15 -2.32 1.92
N SER A 585 8.26 -2.81 1.03
CA SER A 585 6.82 -2.96 1.30
C SER A 585 6.46 -4.20 2.16
N GLY A 586 7.44 -5.00 2.58
CA GLY A 586 7.26 -6.22 3.38
C GLY A 586 6.79 -7.46 2.60
N THR A 587 6.56 -7.32 1.29
CA THR A 587 6.27 -8.43 0.38
C THR A 587 7.54 -9.23 0.06
N VAL A 588 7.41 -10.47 -0.41
CA VAL A 588 8.58 -11.33 -0.71
C VAL A 588 9.33 -10.79 -1.93
N ASP A 589 10.65 -10.61 -1.80
CA ASP A 589 11.53 -10.24 -2.92
C ASP A 589 11.77 -11.47 -3.81
N ARG A 590 11.02 -11.55 -4.91
CA ARG A 590 11.08 -12.64 -5.88
C ARG A 590 12.40 -12.67 -6.65
N GLU A 591 13.11 -11.57 -6.79
CA GLU A 591 14.43 -11.55 -7.43
C GLU A 591 15.51 -12.09 -6.50
N ALA A 592 15.50 -11.69 -5.22
CA ALA A 592 16.36 -12.29 -4.21
C ALA A 592 16.07 -13.79 -4.05
N VAL A 593 14.80 -14.22 -4.06
CA VAL A 593 14.42 -15.65 -4.07
C VAL A 593 15.04 -16.37 -5.28
N ARG A 594 14.82 -15.88 -6.50
CA ARG A 594 15.41 -16.46 -7.72
C ARG A 594 16.95 -16.49 -7.67
N ARG A 595 17.57 -15.43 -7.13
CA ARG A 595 19.03 -15.30 -6.97
C ARG A 595 19.59 -16.33 -5.98
N ILE A 596 18.96 -16.48 -4.80
CA ILE A 596 19.36 -17.45 -3.79
C ILE A 596 19.20 -18.88 -4.34
N LEU A 597 18.08 -19.20 -4.97
CA LEU A 597 17.84 -20.54 -5.55
C LEU A 597 18.80 -20.86 -6.70
N ARG A 598 19.17 -19.89 -7.55
CA ARG A 598 20.21 -20.07 -8.58
C ARG A 598 21.64 -20.29 -8.01
N THR A 599 21.90 -19.93 -6.76
CA THR A 599 23.25 -20.04 -6.13
C THR A 599 23.36 -21.14 -5.07
N ARG A 600 22.27 -21.45 -4.34
CA ARG A 600 22.24 -22.42 -3.24
C ARG A 600 21.26 -23.58 -3.46
N GLY A 601 20.52 -23.57 -4.58
CA GLY A 601 19.48 -24.56 -4.84
C GLY A 601 20.03 -25.92 -5.25
N HIS A 602 19.43 -26.99 -4.73
CA HIS A 602 19.67 -28.38 -5.15
C HIS A 602 18.35 -29.12 -5.35
N ASP A 603 18.35 -30.21 -6.12
CA ASP A 603 17.17 -31.04 -6.31
C ASP A 603 16.97 -31.95 -5.08
N PRO A 604 15.85 -31.89 -4.35
CA PRO A 604 15.60 -32.74 -3.18
C PRO A 604 15.19 -34.17 -3.56
N ARG A 605 15.02 -34.47 -4.85
CA ARG A 605 14.48 -35.74 -5.34
C ARG A 605 15.61 -36.76 -5.54
N SER A 606 15.60 -37.81 -4.72
CA SER A 606 16.57 -38.92 -4.77
C SER A 606 16.64 -39.65 -6.12
N ASP A 607 15.53 -39.70 -6.86
CA ASP A 607 15.43 -40.20 -8.24
C ASP A 607 15.34 -39.01 -9.23
N ALA A 608 16.45 -38.27 -9.40
CA ALA A 608 16.52 -37.17 -10.37
C ALA A 608 16.50 -37.66 -11.84
N ASP A 609 16.97 -38.89 -12.07
CA ASP A 609 16.87 -39.58 -13.36
C ASP A 609 15.46 -40.20 -13.55
N LEU A 610 14.75 -39.76 -14.61
CA LEU A 610 13.55 -40.39 -15.18
C LEU A 610 12.17 -40.17 -14.50
N GLU A 611 11.84 -38.92 -14.17
CA GLU A 611 10.44 -38.43 -14.32
C GLU A 611 10.27 -37.52 -15.56
N THR A 612 10.94 -37.84 -16.68
CA THR A 612 10.54 -37.33 -18.00
C THR A 612 9.17 -37.89 -18.35
N ALA A 613 8.14 -37.04 -18.30
CA ALA A 613 6.73 -37.41 -18.44
C ALA A 613 6.33 -37.71 -19.90
N GLY A 614 6.98 -38.71 -20.52
CA GLY A 614 6.69 -39.17 -21.89
C GLY A 614 7.09 -38.19 -23.01
N PHE A 615 7.77 -37.10 -22.68
CA PHE A 615 8.10 -36.02 -23.62
C PHE A 615 9.42 -36.30 -24.35
N GLU A 616 9.41 -36.21 -25.69
CA GLU A 616 10.65 -36.11 -26.48
C GLU A 616 11.09 -34.64 -26.50
N PRO A 617 12.35 -34.29 -26.16
CA PRO A 617 12.82 -32.92 -26.19
C PRO A 617 12.64 -32.30 -27.58
N ALA A 618 12.22 -31.03 -27.64
CA ALA A 618 12.15 -30.30 -28.89
C ALA A 618 13.56 -30.24 -29.53
N GLU A 619 13.67 -30.49 -30.83
CA GLU A 619 14.96 -30.34 -31.51
C GLU A 619 15.42 -28.87 -31.41
N PRO A 620 16.68 -28.61 -31.06
CA PRO A 620 17.16 -27.25 -30.87
C PRO A 620 17.06 -26.49 -32.19
N ALA A 621 16.38 -25.34 -32.18
CA ALA A 621 16.29 -24.47 -33.33
C ALA A 621 17.71 -24.09 -33.80
N GLU A 622 18.06 -24.41 -35.04
CA GLU A 622 19.37 -24.04 -35.59
C GLU A 622 19.52 -22.50 -35.53
N PRO A 623 20.62 -21.97 -34.96
CA PRO A 623 20.79 -20.53 -34.82
C PRO A 623 20.83 -19.89 -36.21
N ALA A 624 19.96 -18.91 -36.44
CA ALA A 624 19.85 -18.22 -37.73
C ALA A 624 21.23 -17.65 -38.14
N GLU A 625 21.75 -18.06 -39.30
CA GLU A 625 23.03 -17.56 -39.78
C GLU A 625 22.98 -16.04 -39.96
N PRO A 626 24.01 -15.30 -39.51
CA PRO A 626 24.05 -13.84 -39.65
C PRO A 626 24.13 -13.47 -41.13
N THR A 627 23.11 -12.78 -41.62
CA THR A 627 23.04 -12.35 -43.03
C THR A 627 23.96 -11.16 -43.28
N ASP A 628 25.21 -11.42 -43.65
CA ASP A 628 26.07 -10.41 -44.30
C ASP A 628 25.36 -9.86 -45.54
N SER A 629 25.04 -8.57 -45.55
CA SER A 629 24.35 -7.90 -46.65
C SER A 629 25.17 -6.72 -47.19
N ASP A 630 26.11 -7.01 -48.08
CA ASP A 630 26.98 -6.02 -48.71
C ASP A 630 26.94 -6.12 -50.25
N GLU A 631 26.47 -5.04 -50.89
CA GLU A 631 26.57 -4.74 -52.34
C GLU A 631 25.80 -5.69 -53.34
N PRO A 632 25.59 -5.32 -54.64
CA PRO A 632 24.38 -4.55 -54.96
C PRO A 632 23.62 -4.98 -56.25
N THR A 633 22.51 -4.28 -56.49
CA THR A 633 21.78 -4.07 -57.77
C THR A 633 22.26 -4.77 -59.07
N GLU A 634 21.35 -5.46 -59.79
CA GLU A 634 21.00 -5.10 -61.19
C GLU A 634 19.76 -5.82 -61.80
N SER A 635 18.72 -5.02 -62.12
CA SER A 635 17.89 -5.06 -63.35
C SER A 635 16.99 -6.25 -63.78
N ALA A 636 15.87 -5.88 -64.43
CA ALA A 636 15.06 -6.64 -65.41
C ALA A 636 14.24 -7.87 -64.95
N ASP A 637 13.17 -8.31 -65.62
CA ASP A 637 12.11 -7.73 -66.49
C ASP A 637 11.09 -8.88 -66.79
N SER A 638 9.91 -8.58 -67.32
CA SER A 638 9.07 -9.47 -68.18
C SER A 638 8.36 -10.71 -67.58
N THR A 639 7.10 -10.47 -67.16
CA THR A 639 5.85 -11.04 -67.73
C THR A 639 5.58 -12.55 -67.96
N GLU A 640 4.29 -12.90 -67.81
CA GLU A 640 3.50 -14.01 -68.41
C GLU A 640 3.49 -15.44 -67.79
N SER A 641 2.47 -15.66 -66.95
CA SER A 641 1.40 -16.67 -67.07
C SER A 641 1.63 -18.00 -67.82
N ALA A 642 1.44 -19.14 -67.12
CA ALA A 642 0.82 -20.37 -67.68
C ALA A 642 0.36 -21.39 -66.61
N GLU A 643 -0.87 -21.89 -66.73
CA GLU A 643 -1.33 -23.21 -66.23
C GLU A 643 -1.56 -24.16 -67.45
N PRO A 644 -2.15 -25.39 -67.33
CA PRO A 644 -2.12 -26.42 -66.28
C PRO A 644 -1.73 -27.83 -66.81
N SER A 645 -1.52 -28.83 -65.93
CA SER A 645 -1.78 -30.26 -66.22
C SER A 645 -1.77 -31.15 -64.95
N GLY A 646 -2.48 -32.29 -64.85
CA GLY A 646 -3.60 -32.76 -65.68
C GLY A 646 -3.76 -34.30 -65.89
N SER A 647 -4.18 -35.08 -64.88
CA SER A 647 -4.66 -36.49 -65.03
C SER A 647 -5.30 -37.02 -63.71
N THR A 648 -6.62 -37.25 -63.57
CA THR A 648 -7.46 -38.45 -63.93
C THR A 648 -7.20 -39.72 -63.09
N GLU A 649 -8.17 -40.50 -62.55
CA GLU A 649 -9.65 -40.62 -62.67
C GLU A 649 -10.24 -41.23 -61.34
N SER A 650 -11.42 -40.85 -60.81
CA SER A 650 -12.83 -41.25 -61.13
C SER A 650 -13.23 -42.66 -60.63
N THR A 651 -14.40 -42.97 -60.05
CA THR A 651 -15.84 -42.56 -60.21
C THR A 651 -16.63 -42.74 -58.87
N ALA A 652 -17.87 -42.25 -58.59
CA ALA A 652 -18.79 -41.21 -59.11
C ALA A 652 -20.08 -41.14 -58.22
N THR A 653 -21.02 -40.21 -58.49
CA THR A 653 -22.30 -39.95 -57.75
C THR A 653 -23.52 -39.87 -58.70
N PRO A 654 -24.81 -39.96 -58.27
CA PRO A 654 -25.58 -38.94 -57.51
C PRO A 654 -26.56 -39.59 -56.47
N ALA A 655 -27.80 -39.20 -56.09
CA ALA A 655 -28.85 -38.20 -56.46
C ALA A 655 -29.96 -38.20 -55.33
N ALA A 656 -31.01 -37.36 -55.23
CA ALA A 656 -31.38 -35.99 -55.70
C ALA A 656 -32.82 -35.65 -55.16
N SER A 657 -33.42 -34.48 -55.53
CA SER A 657 -34.83 -34.01 -55.31
C SER A 657 -35.30 -33.76 -53.85
N ASP A 658 -36.21 -32.82 -53.50
CA ASP A 658 -36.87 -31.68 -54.20
C ASP A 658 -37.45 -30.65 -53.16
N ASP A 659 -37.87 -29.46 -53.62
CA ASP A 659 -38.59 -28.33 -52.94
C ASP A 659 -40.14 -28.59 -52.80
N PRO A 660 -41.08 -27.70 -52.31
CA PRO A 660 -41.03 -26.30 -51.79
C PRO A 660 -41.96 -25.93 -50.56
N ASP A 661 -42.02 -24.62 -50.23
CA ASP A 661 -43.16 -23.75 -49.76
C ASP A 661 -44.29 -24.21 -48.78
N GLU A 662 -44.54 -23.41 -47.72
CA GLU A 662 -45.82 -22.75 -47.27
C GLU A 662 -45.65 -22.21 -45.82
N ARG A 663 -45.90 -20.95 -45.37
CA ARG A 663 -46.99 -19.93 -45.45
C ARG A 663 -47.83 -19.81 -44.14
N GLY A 664 -48.15 -18.58 -43.72
CA GLY A 664 -48.94 -18.21 -42.52
C GLY A 664 -48.12 -17.38 -41.51
N GLU A 665 -48.20 -16.05 -41.36
CA GLU A 665 -49.27 -15.02 -41.49
C GLU A 665 -50.37 -15.00 -40.39
N SER A 666 -50.07 -14.32 -39.26
CA SER A 666 -50.97 -13.35 -38.57
C SER A 666 -50.20 -12.63 -37.45
N ASP A 667 -49.93 -11.33 -37.56
CA ASP A 667 -50.63 -10.24 -36.83
C ASP A 667 -50.77 -10.44 -35.31
N ARG A 668 -49.98 -9.72 -34.49
CA ARG A 668 -50.18 -8.33 -34.00
C ARG A 668 -51.26 -8.19 -32.93
N GLY A 669 -50.90 -7.62 -31.77
CA GLY A 669 -51.84 -7.34 -30.68
C GLY A 669 -51.17 -6.88 -29.38
N ASP A 670 -50.53 -5.70 -29.40
CA ASP A 670 -50.32 -4.92 -28.17
C ASP A 670 -51.67 -4.55 -27.52
N GLU A 671 -51.73 -4.50 -26.19
CA GLU A 671 -52.25 -3.32 -25.45
C GLU A 671 -52.00 -3.41 -23.93
N ASN A 672 -51.80 -2.25 -23.29
CA ASN A 672 -51.62 -2.13 -21.84
C ASN A 672 -52.97 -2.18 -21.10
N GLY A 673 -53.01 -2.78 -19.89
CA GLY A 673 -54.22 -2.92 -19.08
C GLY A 673 -54.00 -2.75 -17.57
N ASP A 674 -54.41 -1.61 -17.04
CA ASP A 674 -54.13 -1.11 -15.68
C ASP A 674 -55.13 -1.61 -14.58
N ARG A 675 -54.65 -1.70 -13.31
CA ARG A 675 -55.36 -1.72 -11.99
C ARG A 675 -55.88 -3.00 -11.29
N ASN A 676 -55.43 -3.09 -10.03
CA ASN A 676 -56.17 -3.37 -8.76
C ASN A 676 -56.55 -4.81 -8.29
N ARG A 677 -56.04 -5.12 -7.08
CA ARG A 677 -56.70 -5.64 -5.84
C ARG A 677 -57.48 -6.97 -5.87
N ASP A 678 -57.02 -7.91 -5.05
CA ASP A 678 -57.50 -8.19 -3.67
C ASP A 678 -56.31 -8.91 -2.92
N ALA A 679 -56.04 -8.81 -1.60
CA ALA A 679 -56.82 -9.15 -0.38
C ALA A 679 -57.08 -10.69 -0.27
N VAL A 680 -56.99 -11.39 0.89
CA VAL A 680 -57.45 -11.13 2.28
C VAL A 680 -56.74 -12.07 3.31
N ASP A 681 -56.57 -11.64 4.58
CA ASP A 681 -56.29 -12.38 5.87
C ASP A 681 -55.07 -13.33 6.00
N ASP A 682 -54.51 -13.69 7.18
CA ASP A 682 -54.76 -13.47 8.64
C ASP A 682 -53.36 -13.47 9.35
N GLY A 683 -53.03 -12.87 10.51
CA GLY A 683 -53.69 -11.99 11.51
C GLY A 683 -52.63 -11.05 12.13
N GLY A 684 -52.55 -10.67 13.41
CA GLY A 684 -53.40 -10.84 14.62
C GLY A 684 -52.55 -11.12 15.88
N ASP A 685 -52.68 -10.44 17.03
CA ASP A 685 -53.46 -9.27 17.52
C ASP A 685 -52.87 -8.84 18.90
N GLY A 686 -52.89 -7.60 19.43
CA GLY A 686 -53.39 -6.28 18.99
C GLY A 686 -53.15 -5.18 20.06
N GLY A 687 -53.54 -3.92 19.78
CA GLY A 687 -53.35 -2.72 20.66
C GLY A 687 -52.07 -1.90 20.37
N GLY A 688 -51.83 -0.70 20.92
CA GLY A 688 -52.58 0.19 21.84
C GLY A 688 -51.62 0.99 22.76
N ASP A 689 -51.87 2.17 23.33
CA ASP A 689 -52.95 3.19 23.29
C ASP A 689 -52.43 4.47 24.02
N SER A 690 -52.85 5.74 23.82
CA SER A 690 -53.64 6.42 22.77
C SER A 690 -53.32 7.95 22.76
N ASP A 691 -53.84 8.69 21.75
CA ASP A 691 -54.03 10.16 21.68
C ASP A 691 -52.79 11.11 21.65
N GLY A 692 -52.84 12.33 21.07
CA GLY A 692 -53.86 12.95 20.21
C GLY A 692 -54.09 14.46 20.49
N GLY A 693 -53.80 15.36 19.54
CA GLY A 693 -54.15 16.79 19.65
C GLY A 693 -53.58 17.74 18.56
N ASP A 694 -54.41 18.67 18.08
CA ASP A 694 -54.10 19.72 17.07
C ASP A 694 -55.10 20.90 17.22
N GLY A 695 -54.77 22.12 16.74
CA GLY A 695 -55.75 23.18 16.47
C GLY A 695 -55.48 24.63 16.92
N GLY A 696 -54.77 25.41 16.07
CA GLY A 696 -55.30 26.61 15.39
C GLY A 696 -55.53 27.99 16.09
N GLY A 697 -55.12 29.06 15.38
CA GLY A 697 -55.65 30.45 15.48
C GLY A 697 -54.67 31.53 15.99
N ASP A 698 -54.68 32.80 15.53
CA ASP A 698 -55.42 33.40 14.40
C ASP A 698 -54.90 34.85 14.07
N SER A 699 -55.46 35.48 13.01
CA SER A 699 -55.57 36.93 12.70
C SER A 699 -54.62 37.65 11.69
N ASP A 700 -55.27 38.34 10.74
CA ASP A 700 -54.79 39.13 9.59
C ASP A 700 -54.09 40.48 9.87
N GLY A 701 -53.34 40.97 8.86
CA GLY A 701 -53.05 42.40 8.64
C GLY A 701 -52.43 42.65 7.25
N SER A 702 -53.01 43.53 6.41
CA SER A 702 -52.74 43.48 4.96
C SER A 702 -52.69 44.83 4.20
N VAL A 703 -51.92 44.82 3.09
CA VAL A 703 -51.88 45.74 1.93
C VAL A 703 -51.38 47.20 2.14
N THR A 704 -50.27 47.57 1.48
CA THR A 704 -50.24 48.54 0.34
C THR A 704 -48.84 48.69 -0.30
N GLU A 705 -48.84 49.08 -1.58
CA GLU A 705 -47.68 49.24 -2.48
C GLU A 705 -46.98 50.62 -2.37
N ARG A 706 -45.92 50.81 -3.18
CA ARG A 706 -45.38 52.10 -3.74
C ARG A 706 -44.54 52.99 -2.83
N ASP A 707 -43.65 53.85 -3.35
CA ASP A 707 -42.79 53.90 -4.58
C ASP A 707 -41.86 55.14 -4.42
N GLU A 708 -40.91 55.37 -5.35
CA GLU A 708 -40.12 56.63 -5.53
C GLU A 708 -39.27 57.09 -4.30
N SER A 709 -37.92 57.08 -4.25
CA SER A 709 -36.83 57.57 -5.14
C SER A 709 -36.29 58.99 -4.83
N ASP A 710 -34.95 59.08 -4.75
CA ASP A 710 -34.07 60.20 -5.12
C ASP A 710 -33.59 61.35 -4.18
N GLU A 711 -32.40 61.85 -4.58
CA GLU A 711 -31.64 63.07 -4.26
C GLU A 711 -31.00 63.32 -2.86
N ALA A 712 -29.75 62.85 -2.74
CA ALA A 712 -28.50 63.65 -2.76
C ALA A 712 -28.20 64.78 -1.74
N GLY A 713 -26.94 64.83 -1.27
CA GLY A 713 -26.33 66.01 -0.63
C GLY A 713 -24.98 65.72 0.05
N ALA A 714 -23.85 66.09 -0.57
CA ALA A 714 -22.50 65.81 -0.06
C ALA A 714 -21.66 67.07 0.24
N VAL A 715 -21.01 67.08 1.42
CA VAL A 715 -19.84 67.90 1.85
C VAL A 715 -19.18 67.08 2.97
N ASP A 716 -18.03 66.40 2.77
CA ASP A 716 -16.64 66.90 2.83
C ASP A 716 -16.19 67.42 4.21
N GLY A 717 -15.00 67.01 4.68
CA GLY A 717 -14.52 67.28 6.04
C GLY A 717 -13.39 66.41 6.62
N THR A 718 -12.46 65.90 5.81
CA THR A 718 -11.34 65.02 6.25
C THR A 718 -10.27 65.73 7.09
N THR A 719 -9.74 65.12 8.17
CA THR A 719 -8.28 64.99 8.47
C THR A 719 -7.96 64.25 9.78
N ASP A 720 -6.75 63.70 9.84
CA ASP A 720 -6.17 62.86 10.90
C ASP A 720 -4.71 63.32 11.23
N PRO A 721 -3.83 62.51 11.85
CA PRO A 721 -3.52 62.42 13.29
C PRO A 721 -2.32 63.30 13.73
N ARG A 722 -1.92 63.22 15.02
CA ARG A 722 -0.51 63.29 15.48
C ARG A 722 -0.27 62.96 16.96
N ASP A 723 1.00 62.67 17.23
CA ASP A 723 1.64 62.13 18.45
C ASP A 723 1.92 63.19 19.54
N ASP A 724 2.26 62.78 20.78
CA ASP A 724 3.68 62.68 21.25
C ASP A 724 3.84 62.33 22.77
N ALA A 725 4.96 61.67 23.10
CA ALA A 725 5.71 61.47 24.36
C ALA A 725 5.08 61.47 25.79
N GLY A 726 5.58 60.52 26.63
CA GLY A 726 5.53 60.55 28.11
C GLY A 726 6.31 59.39 28.76
N ASP A 727 7.25 59.68 29.67
CA ASP A 727 8.36 58.79 30.09
C ASP A 727 8.63 58.79 31.62
N SER A 728 9.09 57.66 32.20
CA SER A 728 9.73 57.55 33.54
C SER A 728 10.26 56.14 33.89
N ASP A 729 11.54 56.03 34.30
CA ASP A 729 12.20 54.82 34.84
C ASP A 729 11.70 54.37 36.24
N GLU A 730 11.98 53.11 36.64
CA GLU A 730 12.92 52.83 37.76
C GLU A 730 13.45 51.37 37.80
N ALA A 731 14.61 51.21 38.46
CA ALA A 731 15.49 50.03 38.61
C ALA A 731 14.85 48.88 39.47
N ASP A 732 15.39 47.67 39.74
CA ASP A 732 16.57 46.81 39.43
C ASP A 732 16.64 45.78 40.61
N THR A 733 17.51 44.77 40.56
CA THR A 733 17.69 43.64 41.52
C THR A 733 16.59 42.56 41.49
N GLY A 734 16.87 41.28 41.73
CA GLY A 734 18.14 40.61 42.08
C GLY A 734 18.08 39.09 41.88
N HIS A 735 19.19 38.39 42.16
CA HIS A 735 19.41 36.97 41.85
C HIS A 735 19.29 36.06 43.11
N ASP A 736 19.39 34.74 42.88
CA ASP A 736 19.82 33.67 43.80
C ASP A 736 18.87 33.00 44.84
N ASP A 737 18.89 31.67 44.75
CA ASP A 737 18.96 30.60 45.78
C ASP A 737 17.78 30.08 46.64
N GLU A 738 17.60 28.76 46.45
CA GLU A 738 17.47 27.65 47.42
C GLU A 738 16.35 27.56 48.51
N ALA A 739 15.49 26.54 48.29
CA ALA A 739 15.23 25.40 49.18
C ALA A 739 14.39 25.52 50.48
N ASP A 740 13.74 24.38 50.77
CA ASP A 740 13.25 23.82 52.03
C ASP A 740 12.54 24.72 53.08
N ASP A 741 11.24 24.44 53.30
CA ASP A 741 10.85 23.80 54.58
C ASP A 741 9.61 22.90 54.37
N ASP A 742 9.41 21.95 55.27
CA ASP A 742 8.53 20.79 55.12
C ASP A 742 7.21 20.89 55.92
N ALA A 743 6.40 19.83 55.83
CA ALA A 743 5.46 19.33 56.84
C ALA A 743 4.00 19.84 56.89
N VAL A 744 3.12 18.92 56.46
CA VAL A 744 1.97 18.38 57.24
C VAL A 744 0.76 19.28 57.51
N ASN A 745 -0.40 18.82 57.00
CA ASN A 745 -1.54 18.56 57.90
C ASN A 745 -2.35 17.31 57.45
N ASP A 746 -2.98 16.64 58.41
CA ASP A 746 -3.68 15.34 58.28
C ASP A 746 -5.16 15.51 57.85
N ARG A 747 -5.68 14.53 57.07
CA ARG A 747 -7.01 13.85 57.16
C ARG A 747 -8.30 14.71 57.07
N ASP A 748 -9.48 14.19 56.71
CA ASP A 748 -10.14 12.92 57.08
C ASP A 748 -11.19 12.47 56.04
N GLU A 749 -11.63 11.20 56.18
CA GLU A 749 -12.89 10.57 55.69
C GLU A 749 -13.55 11.12 54.39
N LYS A 750 -13.80 10.31 53.34
CA LYS A 750 -14.55 9.04 53.47
C LYS A 750 -14.55 8.17 52.20
#